data_AF-A0A1M5ILW0-F1
#
_entry.id   AF-A0A1M5ILW0-F1
#
_cell.length_a   1.000
_cell.length_b   1.000
_cell.length_c   1.000
_cell.angle_alpha   90.00
_cell.angle_beta   90.00
_cell.angle_gamma   90.00
#
_symmetry.space_group_name_H-M   'P 1'
#
loop_
_entity.id
_entity.type
_entity.pdbx_description
1 polymer ?
#
loop_
_entity_poly.entity_id
_entity_poly.type
_entity_poly.pdbx_seq_one_letter_code
_entity_poly.pdbx_strand_id
1 'polypeptide(L)'
;MKNYRSYKRVEPVYFSGEIFFPVGLLFAAALISYFLLYFLGLGFAVFFNAVIAWCGYFFFYYYGKSKTNITLEFLFGVILVFALLLFVDYGVYALVTFQKTGVFNGLYFSIWLAVLLGTPIIYYMHYFGSHYYAQVNLADTYFKTFFSVYHDRELLMYIDSIAFVNSSKKLVSDVKLENNICFYSDEELAEMDTQSKYYHLQQSAFSGLIYIPFDADSFEISWFSIVEDKYFKVNVPFPIDKLELEEEKYPLDEPGNIRGKKTKPIYLHLYQNGGFKLYNDDLVLLDFLNNNSTEINVQEKYEKIIANRLCHNFYNNETHFYQLIERIKNSNNIQERFELKDKLVVWNLQFSGLDKRNYLEITDNYFKYYKIEKEDIAEPALRHLPRKITFVYRGSCLLTWMRLHINIQKLNQKIEEVLSAGLENQVLFSLDFKDAAAKDLTFTISGNDKKLIFTDWEIEIDEYRKKEIDEEQLEENADEKKRALLREGWDLVFAKKYNEAQKKCNAILAIDPEFASAYFLETRILWYTQGFEACYSKREYYFSKTEHEPTVNSLIYNNYGCILDRELRYQESIVYFEKAIEINPKEPIFVCNLGEMYYKLKEPAKALKEARRAKMMGYDSDILNEILANKGKIDLINQY
;
A
#
# COMPACT_ATOMS: atom_id res chain seq x y z
N MET A 1 4.08 -7.23 -38.20
CA MET A 1 4.01 -5.95 -37.46
C MET A 1 5.27 -5.06 -37.54
N LYS A 2 6.28 -5.33 -38.39
CA LYS A 2 7.56 -4.56 -38.43
C LYS A 2 7.43 -3.04 -38.67
N ASN A 3 6.26 -2.55 -39.11
CA ASN A 3 6.01 -1.14 -39.40
C ASN A 3 5.16 -0.41 -38.34
N TYR A 4 4.84 -1.07 -37.21
CA TYR A 4 4.06 -0.48 -36.13
C TYR A 4 4.98 0.14 -35.07
N ARG A 5 4.56 1.24 -34.47
CA ARG A 5 5.26 1.90 -33.37
C ARG A 5 4.72 1.39 -32.05
N SER A 6 5.60 0.87 -31.19
CA SER A 6 5.26 0.46 -29.84
C SER A 6 5.45 1.58 -28.84
N TYR A 7 4.82 1.46 -27.67
CA TYR A 7 5.19 2.25 -26.50
C TYR A 7 6.68 2.10 -26.21
N LYS A 8 7.36 3.22 -25.95
CA LYS A 8 8.74 3.28 -25.49
C LYS A 8 8.80 4.21 -24.29
N ARG A 9 9.17 3.66 -23.14
CA ARG A 9 9.32 4.44 -21.92
C ARG A 9 10.34 5.56 -22.16
N VAL A 10 9.96 6.78 -21.82
CA VAL A 10 10.90 7.91 -21.81
C VAL A 10 11.68 7.84 -20.50
N GLU A 11 13.00 7.75 -20.59
CA GLU A 11 13.86 7.74 -19.40
C GLU A 11 13.76 9.10 -18.69
N PRO A 12 13.61 9.11 -17.36
CA PRO A 12 13.52 10.35 -16.60
C PRO A 12 14.82 11.15 -16.75
N VAL A 13 14.68 12.47 -16.81
CA VAL A 13 15.84 13.36 -16.83
C VAL A 13 16.43 13.44 -15.43
N TYR A 14 17.52 12.72 -15.20
CA TYR A 14 18.28 12.84 -13.96
C TYR A 14 19.25 14.01 -14.03
N PHE A 15 19.21 14.87 -13.01
CA PHE A 15 20.24 15.85 -12.75
C PHE A 15 21.40 15.15 -12.00
N SER A 16 22.31 14.51 -12.73
CA SER A 16 23.53 14.01 -12.08
C SER A 16 24.43 15.19 -11.70
N GLY A 17 25.06 15.13 -10.53
CA GLY A 17 26.07 16.12 -10.11
C GLY A 17 27.26 16.23 -11.08
N GLU A 18 27.38 15.29 -12.01
CA GLU A 18 28.32 15.32 -13.14
C GLU A 18 28.09 16.50 -14.08
N ILE A 19 26.92 17.15 -14.03
CA ILE A 19 26.64 18.39 -14.80
C ILE A 19 27.43 19.58 -14.26
N PHE A 20 27.73 19.61 -12.95
CA PHE A 20 28.62 20.62 -12.37
C PHE A 20 30.09 20.36 -12.70
N PHE A 21 30.45 19.16 -13.18
CA PHE A 21 31.83 18.83 -13.54
C PHE A 21 32.36 19.72 -14.68
N PRO A 22 31.69 19.87 -15.84
CA PRO A 22 32.14 20.79 -16.87
C PRO A 22 32.11 22.26 -16.43
N VAL A 23 31.08 22.70 -15.68
CA VAL A 23 31.01 24.09 -15.19
C VAL A 23 32.12 24.41 -14.18
N GLY A 24 32.39 23.48 -13.26
CA GLY A 24 33.45 23.58 -12.27
C GLY A 24 34.84 23.56 -12.90
N LEU A 25 35.06 22.75 -13.94
CA LEU A 25 36.31 22.75 -14.71
C LEU A 25 36.52 24.07 -15.47
N LEU A 26 35.47 24.61 -16.10
CA LEU A 26 35.55 25.92 -16.76
C LEU A 26 35.81 27.05 -15.76
N PHE A 27 35.23 26.97 -14.56
CA PHE A 27 35.49 27.93 -13.49
C PHE A 27 36.94 27.84 -12.97
N ALA A 28 37.45 26.62 -12.77
CA ALA A 28 38.85 26.40 -12.39
C ALA A 28 39.82 26.91 -13.47
N ALA A 29 39.53 26.64 -14.75
CA ALA A 29 40.29 27.19 -15.88
C ALA A 29 40.26 28.72 -15.86
N ALA A 30 39.08 29.33 -15.69
CA ALA A 30 38.94 30.79 -15.61
C ALA A 30 39.73 31.42 -14.45
N LEU A 31 39.78 30.77 -13.27
CA LEU A 31 40.59 31.22 -12.13
C LEU A 31 42.09 31.18 -12.43
N ILE A 32 42.55 30.10 -13.07
CA ILE A 32 43.95 29.96 -13.48
C ILE A 32 44.29 31.03 -14.51
N SER A 33 43.45 31.17 -15.55
CA SER A 33 43.62 32.19 -16.57
C SER A 33 43.62 33.60 -16.01
N TYR A 34 42.82 33.89 -14.96
CA TYR A 34 42.84 35.19 -14.29
C TYR A 34 44.21 35.49 -13.70
N PHE A 35 44.78 34.54 -12.95
CA PHE A 35 46.12 34.68 -12.39
C PHE A 35 47.17 34.90 -13.48
N LEU A 36 47.15 34.07 -14.52
CA LEU A 36 48.11 34.17 -15.63
C LEU A 36 48.00 35.51 -16.37
N LEU A 37 46.79 35.94 -16.70
CA LEU A 37 46.54 37.20 -17.39
C LEU A 37 46.90 38.42 -16.53
N TYR A 38 46.64 38.36 -15.23
CA TYR A 38 46.92 39.47 -14.31
C TYR A 38 48.43 39.63 -14.08
N PHE A 39 49.16 38.54 -13.81
CA PHE A 39 50.58 38.60 -13.43
C PHE A 39 51.57 38.38 -14.58
N LEU A 40 51.26 37.52 -15.55
CA LEU A 40 52.20 37.07 -16.59
C LEU A 40 51.84 37.56 -18.01
N GLY A 41 50.59 37.97 -18.23
CA GLY A 41 50.12 38.57 -19.47
C GLY A 41 49.56 37.57 -20.50
N LEU A 42 49.02 38.12 -21.60
CA LEU A 42 48.23 37.38 -22.59
C LEU A 42 48.99 36.24 -23.28
N GLY A 43 50.24 36.50 -23.70
CA GLY A 43 51.04 35.49 -24.41
C GLY A 43 51.26 34.22 -23.58
N PHE A 44 51.48 34.37 -22.27
CA PHE A 44 51.68 33.24 -21.37
C PHE A 44 50.38 32.48 -21.11
N ALA A 45 49.25 33.19 -20.94
CA ALA A 45 47.94 32.56 -20.77
C ALA A 45 47.53 31.72 -22.00
N VAL A 46 47.72 32.25 -23.22
CA VAL A 46 47.43 31.53 -24.47
C VAL A 46 48.31 30.29 -24.63
N PHE A 47 49.62 30.41 -24.35
CA PHE A 47 50.53 29.27 -24.38
C PHE A 47 50.11 28.19 -23.39
N PHE A 48 49.74 28.58 -22.17
CA PHE A 48 49.32 27.65 -21.12
C PHE A 48 48.03 26.91 -21.50
N ASN A 49 47.06 27.58 -22.12
CA ASN A 49 45.86 26.92 -22.65
C ASN A 49 46.15 25.91 -23.75
N ALA A 50 47.13 26.18 -24.62
CA ALA A 50 47.52 25.22 -25.65
C ALA A 50 48.11 23.95 -25.02
N VAL A 51 48.91 24.11 -23.96
CA VAL A 51 49.47 22.98 -23.18
C VAL A 51 48.35 22.22 -22.47
N ILE A 52 47.41 22.90 -21.80
CA ILE A 52 46.28 22.25 -21.13
C ILE A 52 45.41 21.50 -22.13
N ALA A 53 45.06 22.12 -23.27
CA ALA A 53 44.24 21.48 -24.29
C ALA A 53 44.90 20.21 -24.82
N TRP A 54 46.22 20.27 -25.07
CA TRP A 54 46.99 19.12 -25.52
C TRP A 54 47.03 18.02 -24.45
N CYS A 55 47.46 18.32 -23.23
CA CYS A 55 47.61 17.34 -22.15
C CYS A 55 46.27 16.76 -21.70
N GLY A 56 45.25 17.61 -21.56
CA GLY A 56 43.91 17.22 -21.15
C GLY A 56 43.24 16.31 -22.17
N TYR A 57 43.23 16.73 -23.45
CA TYR A 57 42.63 15.89 -24.49
C TYR A 57 43.44 14.61 -24.75
N PHE A 58 44.77 14.66 -24.61
CA PHE A 58 45.62 13.47 -24.65
C PHE A 58 45.23 12.44 -23.58
N PHE A 59 45.02 12.89 -22.35
CA PHE A 59 44.56 12.00 -21.28
C PHE A 59 43.21 11.37 -21.60
N PHE A 60 42.21 12.16 -22.00
CA PHE A 60 40.86 11.65 -22.30
C PHE A 60 40.80 10.74 -23.54
N TYR A 61 41.43 11.13 -24.65
CA TYR A 61 41.32 10.43 -25.92
C TYR A 61 42.00 9.05 -25.92
N TYR A 62 43.07 8.91 -25.13
CA TYR A 62 43.82 7.66 -24.98
C TYR A 62 43.52 6.91 -23.66
N TYR A 63 42.60 7.40 -22.83
CA TYR A 63 42.21 6.69 -21.62
C TYR A 63 41.72 5.28 -21.94
N GLY A 64 42.35 4.26 -21.33
CA GLY A 64 42.03 2.84 -21.56
C GLY A 64 42.48 2.26 -22.91
N LYS A 65 43.19 3.00 -23.76
CA LYS A 65 43.73 2.51 -25.05
C LYS A 65 45.21 2.13 -24.93
N SER A 66 45.62 1.05 -25.60
CA SER A 66 47.00 0.52 -25.55
C SER A 66 47.96 1.09 -26.61
N LYS A 67 47.47 1.87 -27.59
CA LYS A 67 48.28 2.55 -28.61
C LYS A 67 47.96 4.04 -28.70
N THR A 68 48.99 4.87 -28.78
CA THR A 68 48.92 6.34 -28.70
C THR A 68 49.42 7.02 -29.97
N ASN A 69 48.78 6.74 -31.12
CA ASN A 69 49.14 7.38 -32.39
C ASN A 69 48.35 8.68 -32.59
N ILE A 70 49.04 9.80 -32.81
CA ILE A 70 48.42 11.10 -33.13
C ILE A 70 47.62 10.99 -34.43
N THR A 71 46.29 11.05 -34.34
CA THR A 71 45.36 11.06 -35.48
C THR A 71 44.87 12.48 -35.81
N LEU A 72 44.29 12.67 -36.99
CA LEU A 72 43.59 13.92 -37.34
C LEU A 72 42.43 14.21 -36.37
N GLU A 73 41.70 13.16 -35.95
CA GLU A 73 40.64 13.25 -34.95
C GLU A 73 41.18 13.76 -33.59
N PHE A 74 42.38 13.30 -33.20
CA PHE A 74 43.04 13.78 -32.00
C PHE A 74 43.35 15.28 -32.08
N LEU A 75 43.98 15.71 -33.18
CA LEU A 75 44.33 17.12 -33.39
C LEU A 75 43.08 18.01 -33.43
N PHE A 76 42.01 17.57 -34.06
CA PHE A 76 40.74 18.30 -34.09
C PHE A 76 40.16 18.48 -32.68
N GLY A 77 40.20 17.44 -31.85
CA GLY A 77 39.78 17.52 -30.46
C GLY A 77 40.61 18.49 -29.61
N VAL A 78 41.94 18.49 -29.76
CA VAL A 78 42.82 19.46 -29.09
C VAL A 78 42.48 20.90 -29.51
N ILE A 79 42.29 21.14 -30.81
CA ILE A 79 41.91 22.47 -31.33
C ILE A 79 40.57 22.91 -30.77
N LEU A 80 39.60 22.01 -30.66
CA LEU A 80 38.27 22.31 -30.12
C LEU A 80 38.34 22.68 -28.63
N VAL A 81 39.09 21.92 -27.82
CA VAL A 81 39.31 22.23 -26.40
C VAL A 81 40.06 23.55 -26.24
N PHE A 82 41.08 23.80 -27.06
CA PHE A 82 41.81 25.05 -27.04
C PHE A 82 40.92 26.26 -27.39
N ALA A 83 40.09 26.13 -28.42
CA ALA A 83 39.12 27.17 -28.79
C ALA A 83 38.11 27.45 -27.66
N LEU A 84 37.65 26.41 -26.96
CA LEU A 84 36.77 26.55 -25.80
C LEU A 84 37.45 27.29 -24.64
N LEU A 85 38.71 26.95 -24.32
CA LEU A 85 39.49 27.63 -23.28
C LEU A 85 39.71 29.11 -23.63
N LEU A 86 40.09 29.42 -24.87
CA LEU A 86 40.22 30.80 -25.32
C LEU A 86 38.89 31.57 -25.26
N PHE A 87 37.78 30.91 -25.56
CA PHE A 87 36.47 31.51 -25.43
C PHE A 87 36.16 31.85 -23.96
N VAL A 88 36.39 30.93 -23.02
CA VAL A 88 36.19 31.18 -21.58
C VAL A 88 37.11 32.30 -21.07
N ASP A 89 38.36 32.32 -21.51
CA ASP A 89 39.35 33.30 -21.13
C ASP A 89 39.03 34.72 -21.56
N TYR A 90 38.23 34.91 -22.62
CA TYR A 90 37.85 36.24 -23.08
C TYR A 90 37.19 37.08 -21.98
N GLY A 91 36.27 36.49 -21.21
CA GLY A 91 35.60 37.20 -20.11
C GLY A 91 36.57 37.58 -18.99
N VAL A 92 37.52 36.69 -18.70
CA VAL A 92 38.57 36.91 -17.71
C VAL A 92 39.54 38.00 -18.17
N TYR A 93 39.90 37.99 -19.45
CA TYR A 93 40.74 39.01 -20.09
C TYR A 93 40.09 40.39 -20.04
N ALA A 94 38.79 40.47 -20.35
CA ALA A 94 38.03 41.73 -20.24
C ALA A 94 38.04 42.27 -18.80
N LEU A 95 37.90 41.39 -17.80
CA LEU A 95 37.96 41.76 -16.38
C LEU A 95 39.34 42.28 -15.96
N VAL A 96 40.42 41.55 -16.29
CA VAL A 96 41.80 41.96 -15.96
C VAL A 96 42.18 43.25 -16.68
N THR A 97 41.75 43.43 -17.93
CA THR A 97 42.01 44.65 -18.71
C THR A 97 41.33 45.85 -18.07
N PHE A 98 40.08 45.70 -17.62
CA PHE A 98 39.37 46.74 -16.88
C PHE A 98 40.09 47.11 -15.58
N GLN A 99 40.55 46.14 -14.79
CA GLN A 99 41.32 46.39 -13.56
C GLN A 99 42.62 47.16 -13.81
N LYS A 100 43.30 46.91 -14.93
CA LYS A 100 44.58 47.57 -15.26
C LYS A 100 44.41 48.95 -15.92
N THR A 101 43.35 49.15 -16.69
CA THR A 101 43.22 50.32 -17.58
C THR A 101 42.02 51.22 -17.27
N GLY A 102 41.05 50.75 -16.49
CA GLY A 102 39.77 51.42 -16.24
C GLY A 102 38.78 51.40 -17.42
N VAL A 103 39.16 50.82 -18.57
CA VAL A 103 38.31 50.75 -19.77
C VAL A 103 37.64 49.38 -19.87
N PHE A 104 36.31 49.34 -19.93
CA PHE A 104 35.52 48.11 -20.05
C PHE A 104 34.66 48.12 -21.31
N ASN A 105 34.78 47.08 -22.13
CA ASN A 105 33.90 46.92 -23.27
C ASN A 105 32.68 46.07 -22.88
N GLY A 106 31.66 46.74 -22.34
CA GLY A 106 30.45 46.10 -21.85
C GLY A 106 29.71 45.29 -22.91
N LEU A 107 29.68 45.74 -24.17
CA LEU A 107 28.95 45.07 -25.24
C LEU A 107 29.49 43.66 -25.52
N TYR A 108 30.80 43.53 -25.75
CA TYR A 108 31.39 42.21 -26.05
C TYR A 108 31.41 41.29 -24.84
N PHE A 109 31.60 41.84 -23.63
CA PHE A 109 31.49 41.05 -22.40
C PHE A 109 30.08 40.50 -22.22
N SER A 110 29.04 41.30 -22.46
CA SER A 110 27.65 40.85 -22.41
C SER A 110 27.34 39.78 -23.46
N ILE A 111 27.86 39.92 -24.69
CA ILE A 111 27.70 38.90 -25.74
C ILE A 111 28.37 37.58 -25.32
N TRP A 112 29.61 37.65 -24.82
CA TRP A 112 30.34 36.47 -24.32
C TRP A 112 29.57 35.78 -23.18
N LEU A 113 29.13 36.55 -22.18
CA LEU A 113 28.41 36.01 -21.03
C LEU A 113 27.07 35.39 -21.45
N ALA A 114 26.37 36.02 -22.38
CA ALA A 114 25.12 35.51 -22.94
C ALA A 114 25.33 34.20 -23.71
N VAL A 115 26.41 34.04 -24.46
CA VAL A 115 26.72 32.78 -25.15
C VAL A 115 27.16 31.70 -24.15
N LEU A 116 28.02 32.03 -23.18
CA LEU A 116 28.53 31.09 -22.18
C LEU A 116 27.42 30.52 -21.29
N LEU A 117 26.52 31.37 -20.80
CA LEU A 117 25.42 30.95 -19.91
C LEU A 117 24.15 30.59 -20.68
N GLY A 118 23.86 31.27 -21.80
CA GLY A 118 22.65 31.04 -22.58
C GLY A 118 22.67 29.73 -23.36
N THR A 119 23.82 29.27 -23.86
CA THR A 119 23.88 28.01 -24.62
C THR A 119 23.51 26.78 -23.77
N PRO A 120 24.06 26.59 -22.55
CA PRO A 120 23.60 25.53 -21.65
C PRO A 120 22.13 25.65 -21.28
N ILE A 121 21.66 26.87 -20.97
CA ILE A 121 20.26 27.11 -20.60
C ILE A 121 19.32 26.69 -21.74
N ILE A 122 19.61 27.11 -22.97
CA ILE A 122 18.81 26.77 -24.16
C ILE A 122 18.84 25.26 -24.42
N TYR A 123 20.02 24.63 -24.32
CA TYR A 123 20.16 23.18 -24.47
C TYR A 123 19.26 22.44 -23.46
N TYR A 124 19.30 22.82 -22.18
CA TYR A 124 18.49 22.18 -21.15
C TYR A 124 17.00 22.50 -21.31
N MET A 125 16.63 23.74 -21.64
CA MET A 125 15.24 24.07 -21.96
C MET A 125 14.70 23.20 -23.10
N HIS A 126 15.50 22.98 -24.14
CA HIS A 126 15.14 22.09 -25.24
C HIS A 126 15.06 20.62 -24.79
N TYR A 127 16.03 20.16 -23.99
CA TYR A 127 16.08 18.78 -23.50
C TYR A 127 14.90 18.45 -22.56
N PHE A 128 14.64 19.28 -21.55
CA PHE A 128 13.49 19.13 -20.66
C PHE A 128 12.16 19.35 -21.40
N GLY A 129 12.10 20.35 -22.28
CA GLY A 129 10.91 20.63 -23.08
C GLY A 129 10.55 19.46 -24.01
N SER A 130 11.55 18.87 -24.68
CA SER A 130 11.34 17.68 -25.53
C SER A 130 10.98 16.44 -24.72
N HIS A 131 11.59 16.23 -23.54
CA HIS A 131 11.21 15.17 -22.62
C HIS A 131 9.76 15.30 -22.15
N TYR A 132 9.37 16.48 -21.69
CA TYR A 132 8.01 16.78 -21.25
C TYR A 132 7.01 16.59 -22.39
N TYR A 133 7.32 17.12 -23.58
CA TYR A 133 6.49 16.92 -24.78
C TYR A 133 6.33 15.44 -25.14
N ALA A 134 7.40 14.65 -25.04
CA ALA A 134 7.33 13.21 -25.28
C ALA A 134 6.42 12.49 -24.27
N GLN A 135 6.47 12.87 -22.99
CA GLN A 135 5.58 12.31 -21.96
C GLN A 135 4.11 12.68 -22.20
N VAL A 136 3.81 13.95 -22.48
CA VAL A 136 2.45 14.40 -22.82
C VAL A 136 1.93 13.62 -24.03
N ASN A 137 2.74 13.52 -25.10
CA ASN A 137 2.35 12.76 -26.29
C ASN A 137 2.10 11.27 -25.98
N LEU A 138 2.86 10.65 -25.08
CA LEU A 138 2.58 9.27 -24.65
C LEU A 138 1.29 9.17 -23.84
N ALA A 139 1.06 10.11 -22.91
CA ALA A 139 -0.15 10.18 -22.10
C ALA A 139 -1.42 10.42 -22.93
N ASP A 140 -1.31 11.10 -24.07
CA ASP A 140 -2.39 11.33 -25.04
C ASP A 140 -2.55 10.17 -26.05
N THR A 141 -1.52 9.34 -26.23
CA THR A 141 -1.53 8.24 -27.21
C THR A 141 -1.94 6.91 -26.60
N TYR A 142 -1.55 6.65 -25.35
CA TYR A 142 -1.75 5.38 -24.67
C TYR A 142 -2.40 5.58 -23.30
N PHE A 143 -3.29 4.67 -22.93
CA PHE A 143 -3.68 4.47 -21.54
C PHE A 143 -2.98 3.25 -20.98
N LYS A 144 -2.78 3.22 -19.66
CA LYS A 144 -2.11 2.12 -18.98
C LYS A 144 -3.08 1.20 -18.27
N THR A 145 -2.77 -0.09 -18.22
CA THR A 145 -3.52 -1.06 -17.40
C THR A 145 -2.59 -2.17 -16.94
N PHE A 146 -2.94 -2.77 -15.80
CA PHE A 146 -2.30 -4.00 -15.39
C PHE A 146 -2.90 -5.15 -16.20
N PHE A 147 -2.07 -5.93 -16.85
CA PHE A 147 -2.48 -7.03 -17.71
C PHE A 147 -1.88 -8.33 -17.22
N SER A 148 -2.73 -9.34 -16.99
CA SER A 148 -2.29 -10.66 -16.56
C SER A 148 -2.83 -11.75 -17.48
N VAL A 149 -1.97 -12.73 -17.77
CA VAL A 149 -2.26 -13.84 -18.68
C VAL A 149 -2.23 -15.15 -17.90
N TYR A 150 -3.30 -15.93 -18.00
CA TYR A 150 -3.47 -17.22 -17.34
C TYR A 150 -3.79 -18.29 -18.37
N HIS A 151 -3.38 -19.51 -18.08
CA HIS A 151 -3.79 -20.70 -18.82
C HIS A 151 -3.74 -21.90 -17.89
N ASP A 152 -4.37 -23.00 -18.31
CA ASP A 152 -4.22 -24.26 -17.60
C ASP A 152 -2.75 -24.73 -17.66
N ARG A 153 -2.18 -25.08 -16.50
CA ARG A 153 -0.77 -25.53 -16.42
C ARG A 153 -0.52 -26.81 -17.21
N GLU A 154 -1.51 -27.70 -17.30
CA GLU A 154 -1.37 -28.97 -18.00
C GLU A 154 -1.45 -28.80 -19.52
N LEU A 155 -1.86 -27.65 -20.07
CA LEU A 155 -1.83 -27.41 -21.52
C LEU A 155 -0.42 -27.15 -22.06
N LEU A 156 0.55 -26.87 -21.16
CA LEU A 156 1.96 -26.59 -21.51
C LEU A 156 2.05 -25.56 -22.64
N MET A 157 1.42 -24.40 -22.45
CA MET A 157 1.32 -23.39 -23.49
C MET A 157 2.64 -22.65 -23.71
N TYR A 158 2.93 -22.35 -24.98
CA TYR A 158 3.96 -21.40 -25.38
C TYR A 158 3.29 -20.23 -26.10
N ILE A 159 3.35 -19.02 -25.51
CA ILE A 159 2.66 -17.85 -26.06
C ILE A 159 3.66 -17.03 -26.89
N ASP A 160 3.44 -16.95 -28.20
CA ASP A 160 4.35 -16.25 -29.13
C ASP A 160 4.20 -14.74 -29.04
N SER A 161 2.96 -14.25 -29.04
CA SER A 161 2.68 -12.82 -29.04
C SER A 161 1.27 -12.52 -28.54
N ILE A 162 1.13 -11.39 -27.86
CA ILE A 162 -0.14 -10.76 -27.52
C ILE A 162 0.00 -9.29 -27.86
N ALA A 163 -0.92 -8.76 -28.68
CA ALA A 163 -0.85 -7.40 -29.15
C ALA A 163 -2.21 -6.70 -29.19
N PHE A 164 -2.24 -5.45 -28.74
CA PHE A 164 -3.34 -4.52 -28.97
C PHE A 164 -2.94 -3.53 -30.05
N VAL A 165 -3.67 -3.50 -31.15
CA VAL A 165 -3.25 -2.80 -32.37
C VAL A 165 -4.22 -1.68 -32.69
N ASN A 166 -3.68 -0.54 -33.13
CA ASN A 166 -4.41 0.47 -33.86
C ASN A 166 -3.87 0.48 -35.30
N SER A 167 -4.68 -0.07 -36.21
CA SER A 167 -4.31 -0.28 -37.61
C SER A 167 -4.17 1.04 -38.36
N SER A 168 -5.01 2.03 -38.05
CA SER A 168 -5.03 3.35 -38.72
C SER A 168 -3.79 4.19 -38.41
N LYS A 169 -3.40 4.30 -37.14
CA LYS A 169 -2.25 5.08 -36.66
C LYS A 169 -0.95 4.26 -36.67
N LYS A 170 -1.01 2.97 -37.01
CA LYS A 170 0.10 2.01 -36.94
C LYS A 170 0.75 1.98 -35.56
N LEU A 171 -0.07 1.94 -34.50
CA LEU A 171 0.39 1.83 -33.11
C LEU A 171 0.13 0.42 -32.59
N VAL A 172 1.00 -0.07 -31.70
CA VAL A 172 0.84 -1.40 -31.10
C VAL A 172 1.26 -1.40 -29.63
N SER A 173 0.52 -2.13 -28.80
CA SER A 173 0.97 -2.58 -27.49
C SER A 173 1.39 -4.04 -27.63
N ASP A 174 2.69 -4.27 -27.78
CA ASP A 174 3.25 -5.63 -27.90
C ASP A 174 3.70 -6.11 -26.53
N VAL A 175 3.00 -7.13 -26.01
CA VAL A 175 3.28 -7.70 -24.69
C VAL A 175 4.42 -8.68 -24.84
N LYS A 176 5.60 -8.30 -24.36
CA LYS A 176 6.77 -9.18 -24.34
C LYS A 176 6.60 -10.21 -23.22
N LEU A 177 6.53 -11.48 -23.62
CA LEU A 177 6.37 -12.60 -22.71
C LEU A 177 7.72 -13.29 -22.53
N GLU A 178 8.11 -13.51 -21.28
CA GLU A 178 9.17 -14.45 -20.95
C GLU A 178 8.48 -15.80 -20.72
N ASN A 179 8.50 -16.69 -21.72
CA ASN A 179 7.84 -18.02 -21.69
C ASN A 179 8.55 -18.98 -20.72
N ASN A 180 8.67 -18.59 -19.46
CA ASN A 180 9.49 -19.24 -18.43
C ASN A 180 8.65 -19.95 -17.35
N ILE A 181 7.33 -20.13 -17.55
CA ILE A 181 6.55 -20.89 -16.55
C ILE A 181 6.90 -22.37 -16.67
N CYS A 182 7.55 -22.89 -15.65
CA CYS A 182 7.79 -24.32 -15.49
C CYS A 182 6.48 -25.00 -15.03
N PHE A 183 6.07 -26.06 -15.72
CA PHE A 183 5.17 -27.08 -15.16
C PHE A 183 5.81 -27.92 -14.02
N TYR A 184 5.46 -27.66 -12.77
CA TYR A 184 5.85 -28.56 -11.68
C TYR A 184 4.94 -29.78 -11.67
N SER A 185 5.46 -30.98 -11.42
CA SER A 185 4.61 -32.17 -11.22
C SER A 185 3.90 -32.12 -9.87
N ASP A 186 2.87 -32.96 -9.70
CA ASP A 186 2.18 -33.02 -8.41
C ASP A 186 3.08 -33.60 -7.31
N GLU A 187 4.06 -34.44 -7.66
CA GLU A 187 5.09 -34.89 -6.72
C GLU A 187 6.01 -33.72 -6.30
N GLU A 188 6.50 -32.92 -7.25
CA GLU A 188 7.34 -31.75 -6.95
C GLU A 188 6.57 -30.71 -6.11
N LEU A 189 5.31 -30.47 -6.44
CA LEU A 189 4.45 -29.54 -5.69
C LEU A 189 4.15 -30.05 -4.27
N ALA A 190 4.07 -31.36 -4.07
CA ALA A 190 3.83 -31.94 -2.74
C ALA A 190 5.05 -31.81 -1.80
N GLU A 191 6.25 -31.64 -2.35
CA GLU A 191 7.49 -31.39 -1.57
C GLU A 191 7.67 -29.91 -1.18
N MET A 192 6.94 -29.00 -1.83
CA MET A 192 6.99 -27.56 -1.55
C MET A 192 6.18 -27.18 -0.32
N ASP A 193 6.54 -26.07 0.32
CA ASP A 193 5.65 -25.43 1.28
C ASP A 193 4.38 -24.93 0.58
N THR A 194 3.29 -24.78 1.36
CA THR A 194 1.96 -24.40 0.84
C THR A 194 2.00 -23.11 0.02
N GLN A 195 2.77 -22.11 0.46
CA GLN A 195 2.84 -20.82 -0.23
C GLN A 195 3.52 -20.96 -1.59
N SER A 196 4.68 -21.62 -1.66
CA SER A 196 5.40 -21.88 -2.92
C SER A 196 4.58 -22.74 -3.88
N LYS A 197 3.94 -23.80 -3.37
CA LYS A 197 3.06 -24.67 -4.14
C LYS A 197 1.94 -23.88 -4.82
N TYR A 198 1.20 -23.07 -4.07
CA TYR A 198 0.07 -22.30 -4.63
C TYR A 198 0.52 -21.10 -5.46
N TYR A 199 1.69 -20.55 -5.20
CA TYR A 199 2.33 -19.58 -6.09
C TYR A 199 2.50 -20.17 -7.50
N HIS A 200 3.07 -21.38 -7.61
CA HIS A 200 3.26 -22.04 -8.90
C HIS A 200 1.96 -22.55 -9.53
N LEU A 201 1.01 -23.05 -8.74
CA LEU A 201 -0.31 -23.47 -9.24
C LEU A 201 -1.15 -22.33 -9.83
N GLN A 202 -1.00 -21.13 -9.28
CA GLN A 202 -1.79 -19.94 -9.66
C GLN A 202 -0.95 -18.92 -10.45
N GLN A 203 0.27 -19.28 -10.84
CA GLN A 203 1.20 -18.39 -11.53
C GLN A 203 0.62 -17.94 -12.87
N SER A 204 0.74 -16.65 -13.16
CA SER A 204 0.39 -16.10 -14.47
C SER A 204 1.58 -16.21 -15.42
N ALA A 205 1.30 -16.40 -16.71
CA ALA A 205 2.29 -16.39 -17.79
C ALA A 205 2.92 -15.02 -17.98
N PHE A 206 2.15 -13.99 -17.67
CA PHE A 206 2.59 -12.62 -17.65
C PHE A 206 1.74 -11.85 -16.68
N SER A 207 2.34 -10.90 -15.98
CA SER A 207 1.63 -9.98 -15.12
C SER A 207 2.42 -8.69 -15.05
N GLY A 208 1.88 -7.61 -15.60
CA GLY A 208 2.62 -6.36 -15.68
C GLY A 208 1.81 -5.21 -16.22
N LEU A 209 2.36 -4.01 -16.06
CA LEU A 209 1.79 -2.80 -16.61
C LEU A 209 2.05 -2.73 -18.12
N ILE A 210 0.98 -2.60 -18.91
CA ILE A 210 1.05 -2.41 -20.36
C ILE A 210 0.40 -1.08 -20.76
N TYR A 211 0.67 -0.64 -22.00
CA TYR A 211 0.24 0.64 -22.53
C TYR A 211 -0.54 0.41 -23.83
N ILE A 212 -1.86 0.52 -23.79
CA ILE A 212 -2.75 0.24 -24.93
C ILE A 212 -3.08 1.56 -25.64
N PRO A 213 -3.02 1.63 -26.98
CA PRO A 213 -3.45 2.81 -27.73
C PRO A 213 -4.93 3.16 -27.47
N PHE A 214 -5.27 4.44 -27.31
CA PHE A 214 -6.67 4.87 -27.06
C PHE A 214 -7.67 4.48 -28.15
N ASP A 215 -7.23 4.28 -29.40
CA ASP A 215 -8.09 3.82 -30.49
C ASP A 215 -7.63 2.45 -31.01
N ALA A 216 -7.27 1.54 -30.11
CA ALA A 216 -6.99 0.16 -30.48
C ALA A 216 -8.23 -0.49 -31.13
N ASP A 217 -8.07 -0.97 -32.37
CA ASP A 217 -9.14 -1.52 -33.20
C ASP A 217 -9.10 -3.06 -33.29
N SER A 218 -7.95 -3.68 -33.01
CA SER A 218 -7.82 -5.13 -32.98
C SER A 218 -7.01 -5.67 -31.79
N PHE A 219 -7.36 -6.89 -31.41
CA PHE A 219 -6.65 -7.72 -30.46
C PHE A 219 -6.10 -8.94 -31.20
N GLU A 220 -4.78 -9.11 -31.16
CA GLU A 220 -4.07 -10.19 -31.82
C GLU A 220 -3.35 -11.05 -30.80
N ILE A 221 -3.44 -12.37 -30.96
CA ILE A 221 -2.77 -13.32 -30.08
C ILE A 221 -2.39 -14.58 -30.84
N SER A 222 -1.22 -15.13 -30.52
CA SER A 222 -0.76 -16.40 -31.08
C SER A 222 -0.06 -17.25 -30.04
N TRP A 223 -0.37 -18.54 -29.99
CA TRP A 223 0.18 -19.48 -29.03
C TRP A 223 0.16 -20.91 -29.56
N PHE A 224 1.03 -21.73 -28.99
CA PHE A 224 1.12 -23.16 -29.25
C PHE A 224 0.73 -23.94 -28.00
N SER A 225 -0.19 -24.88 -28.13
CA SER A 225 -0.59 -25.82 -27.09
C SER A 225 0.16 -27.14 -27.34
N ILE A 226 1.14 -27.46 -26.49
CA ILE A 226 2.01 -28.64 -26.68
C ILE A 226 1.19 -29.92 -26.49
N VAL A 227 0.29 -29.96 -25.50
CA VAL A 227 -0.52 -31.15 -25.21
C VAL A 227 -1.55 -31.42 -26.30
N GLU A 228 -2.16 -30.38 -26.86
CA GLU A 228 -3.12 -30.53 -27.96
C GLU A 228 -2.45 -30.66 -29.34
N ASP A 229 -1.14 -30.38 -29.40
CA ASP A 229 -0.35 -30.28 -30.62
C ASP A 229 -0.97 -29.35 -31.68
N LYS A 230 -1.47 -28.19 -31.24
CA LYS A 230 -2.16 -27.21 -32.08
C LYS A 230 -1.59 -25.82 -31.89
N TYR A 231 -1.42 -25.11 -33.01
CA TYR A 231 -1.06 -23.70 -33.03
C TYR A 231 -2.30 -22.86 -33.30
N PHE A 232 -2.46 -21.77 -32.57
CA PHE A 232 -3.58 -20.86 -32.71
C PHE A 232 -3.07 -19.47 -33.02
N LYS A 233 -3.73 -18.79 -33.96
CA LYS A 233 -3.47 -17.40 -34.32
C LYS A 233 -4.80 -16.71 -34.51
N VAL A 234 -5.12 -15.81 -33.59
CA VAL A 234 -6.40 -15.12 -33.55
C VAL A 234 -6.18 -13.63 -33.77
N ASN A 235 -7.03 -13.03 -34.60
CA ASN A 235 -7.12 -11.59 -34.79
C ASN A 235 -8.60 -11.22 -34.79
N VAL A 236 -9.02 -10.44 -33.78
CA VAL A 236 -10.42 -10.07 -33.56
C VAL A 236 -10.54 -8.58 -33.24
N PRO A 237 -11.69 -7.95 -33.52
CA PRO A 237 -11.93 -6.56 -33.13
C PRO A 237 -11.81 -6.37 -31.61
N PHE A 238 -11.11 -5.31 -31.18
CA PHE A 238 -10.98 -4.98 -29.77
C PHE A 238 -12.09 -4.01 -29.32
N PRO A 239 -12.94 -4.36 -28.35
CA PRO A 239 -14.09 -3.54 -27.96
C PRO A 239 -13.68 -2.46 -26.95
N ILE A 240 -12.85 -1.51 -27.38
CA ILE A 240 -12.32 -0.44 -26.52
C ILE A 240 -13.42 0.43 -25.89
N ASP A 241 -14.53 0.63 -26.60
CA ASP A 241 -15.68 1.43 -26.14
C ASP A 241 -16.34 0.87 -24.87
N LYS A 242 -16.09 -0.41 -24.53
CA LYS A 242 -16.58 -1.03 -23.29
C LYS A 242 -15.73 -0.68 -22.06
N LEU A 243 -14.54 -0.10 -22.25
CA LEU A 243 -13.62 0.20 -21.15
C LEU A 243 -13.91 1.57 -20.54
N GLU A 244 -13.96 1.60 -19.22
CA GLU A 244 -14.05 2.85 -18.46
C GLU A 244 -12.62 3.38 -18.20
N LEU A 245 -12.32 4.55 -18.77
CA LEU A 245 -11.02 5.19 -18.64
C LEU A 245 -11.08 6.30 -17.59
N GLU A 246 -10.24 6.20 -16.58
CA GLU A 246 -10.11 7.18 -15.50
C GLU A 246 -8.79 7.94 -15.60
N GLU A 247 -8.79 9.20 -15.16
CA GLU A 247 -7.54 9.96 -15.03
C GLU A 247 -6.66 9.39 -13.92
N GLU A 248 -5.36 9.27 -14.21
CA GLU A 248 -4.41 8.84 -13.19
C GLU A 248 -4.17 9.97 -12.18
N LYS A 249 -4.32 9.64 -10.89
CA LYS A 249 -4.17 10.61 -9.79
C LYS A 249 -2.74 10.71 -9.28
N TYR A 250 -1.93 9.68 -9.46
CA TYR A 250 -0.59 9.57 -8.90
C TYR A 250 0.48 9.40 -9.98
N PRO A 251 1.69 9.93 -9.75
CA PRO A 251 2.13 10.58 -8.50
C PRO A 251 1.74 12.08 -8.46
N LEU A 252 1.58 12.65 -7.26
CA LEU A 252 1.00 14.00 -7.07
C LEU A 252 1.97 15.14 -7.44
N ASP A 253 3.25 14.84 -7.50
CA ASP A 253 4.33 15.72 -7.92
C ASP A 253 4.41 15.89 -9.44
N GLU A 254 3.65 15.10 -10.21
CA GLU A 254 3.56 15.20 -11.66
C GLU A 254 2.33 15.99 -12.13
N PRO A 255 2.48 16.87 -13.15
CA PRO A 255 1.35 17.53 -13.81
C PRO A 255 0.30 16.54 -14.32
N GLY A 256 -0.98 16.90 -14.18
CA GLY A 256 -2.09 16.00 -14.57
C GLY A 256 -2.06 15.54 -16.02
N ASN A 257 -1.58 16.39 -16.93
CA ASN A 257 -1.51 16.10 -18.36
C ASN A 257 -0.42 15.09 -18.75
N ILE A 258 0.54 14.78 -17.88
CA ILE A 258 1.54 13.71 -18.13
C ILE A 258 1.19 12.40 -17.42
N ARG A 259 0.31 12.43 -16.42
CA ARG A 259 -0.11 11.23 -15.68
C ARG A 259 -0.90 10.25 -16.56
N GLY A 260 -1.61 10.77 -17.56
CA GLY A 260 -2.39 10.00 -18.52
C GLY A 260 -3.65 9.37 -17.91
N LYS A 261 -4.18 8.36 -18.61
CA LYS A 261 -5.38 7.62 -18.18
C LYS A 261 -5.07 6.16 -17.91
N LYS A 262 -5.93 5.52 -17.12
CA LYS A 262 -5.90 4.09 -16.84
C LYS A 262 -7.29 3.47 -16.91
N THR A 263 -7.33 2.15 -16.99
CA THR A 263 -8.55 1.34 -16.80
C THR A 263 -8.32 0.33 -15.68
N LYS A 264 -9.40 -0.30 -15.23
CA LYS A 264 -9.32 -1.50 -14.38
C LYS A 264 -8.43 -2.58 -15.02
N PRO A 265 -7.77 -3.42 -14.20
CA PRO A 265 -6.93 -4.51 -14.68
C PRO A 265 -7.66 -5.38 -15.71
N ILE A 266 -6.92 -5.80 -16.74
CA ILE A 266 -7.44 -6.68 -17.78
C ILE A 266 -6.78 -8.05 -17.63
N TYR A 267 -7.59 -9.08 -17.70
CA TYR A 267 -7.20 -10.47 -17.55
C TYR A 267 -7.46 -11.22 -18.84
N LEU A 268 -6.47 -11.99 -19.28
CA LEU A 268 -6.59 -12.94 -20.38
C LEU A 268 -6.48 -14.35 -19.82
N HIS A 269 -7.47 -15.19 -20.10
CA HIS A 269 -7.43 -16.60 -19.78
C HIS A 269 -7.46 -17.43 -21.07
N LEU A 270 -6.52 -18.35 -21.25
CA LEU A 270 -6.47 -19.28 -22.38
C LEU A 270 -6.96 -20.67 -21.96
N TYR A 271 -7.80 -21.27 -22.80
CA TYR A 271 -8.42 -22.57 -22.59
C TYR A 271 -7.95 -23.58 -23.64
N GLN A 272 -8.36 -24.84 -23.45
CA GLN A 272 -8.29 -25.87 -24.49
C GLN A 272 -9.05 -25.46 -25.77
N ASN A 273 -8.76 -26.14 -26.88
CA ASN A 273 -9.32 -25.92 -28.21
C ASN A 273 -9.14 -24.50 -28.75
N GLY A 274 -8.11 -23.80 -28.29
CA GLY A 274 -7.83 -22.43 -28.69
C GLY A 274 -8.82 -21.41 -28.10
N GLY A 275 -9.64 -21.78 -27.12
CA GLY A 275 -10.54 -20.85 -26.46
C GLY A 275 -9.76 -19.78 -25.67
N PHE A 276 -10.31 -18.59 -25.56
CA PHE A 276 -9.79 -17.56 -24.66
C PHE A 276 -10.88 -16.61 -24.19
N LYS A 277 -10.65 -15.99 -23.05
CA LYS A 277 -11.50 -14.96 -22.48
C LYS A 277 -10.68 -13.75 -22.04
N LEU A 278 -11.09 -12.58 -22.48
CA LEU A 278 -10.54 -11.28 -22.09
C LEU A 278 -11.59 -10.54 -21.27
N TYR A 279 -11.25 -10.13 -20.05
CA TYR A 279 -12.22 -9.54 -19.11
C TYR A 279 -11.55 -8.61 -18.10
N ASN A 280 -12.34 -7.80 -17.40
CA ASN A 280 -11.94 -7.10 -16.17
C ASN A 280 -12.89 -7.53 -15.03
N ASP A 281 -12.77 -6.90 -13.86
CA ASP A 281 -13.58 -7.27 -12.68
C ASP A 281 -15.10 -7.07 -12.87
N ASP A 282 -15.53 -6.23 -13.80
CA ASP A 282 -16.96 -5.91 -14.00
C ASP A 282 -17.56 -6.54 -15.26
N LEU A 283 -16.76 -6.72 -16.32
CA LEU A 283 -17.27 -7.08 -17.64
C LEU A 283 -16.34 -8.01 -18.43
N VAL A 284 -16.98 -8.82 -19.28
CA VAL A 284 -16.30 -9.66 -20.26
C VAL A 284 -16.17 -8.89 -21.58
N LEU A 285 -14.94 -8.67 -22.03
CA LEU A 285 -14.62 -7.95 -23.26
C LEU A 285 -14.79 -8.88 -24.46
N LEU A 286 -14.12 -10.04 -24.43
CA LEU A 286 -14.13 -11.06 -25.48
C LEU A 286 -14.23 -12.44 -24.82
N ASP A 287 -15.04 -13.34 -25.38
CA ASP A 287 -15.14 -14.73 -24.91
C ASP A 287 -15.31 -15.65 -26.12
N PHE A 288 -14.30 -16.47 -26.38
CA PHE A 288 -14.27 -17.45 -27.46
C PHE A 288 -14.04 -18.83 -26.84
N LEU A 289 -14.97 -19.75 -27.03
CA LEU A 289 -14.86 -21.10 -26.49
C LEU A 289 -13.86 -21.97 -27.28
N ASN A 290 -13.70 -21.70 -28.56
CA ASN A 290 -12.83 -22.43 -29.46
C ASN A 290 -12.34 -21.54 -30.60
N ASN A 291 -11.20 -21.89 -31.18
CA ASN A 291 -10.66 -21.26 -32.38
C ASN A 291 -10.10 -22.32 -33.34
N ASN A 292 -10.06 -21.99 -34.62
CA ASN A 292 -9.45 -22.86 -35.61
C ASN A 292 -7.93 -22.84 -35.44
N SER A 293 -7.31 -24.03 -35.44
CA SER A 293 -5.86 -24.14 -35.46
C SER A 293 -5.29 -23.70 -36.82
N THR A 294 -4.10 -23.13 -36.79
CA THR A 294 -3.31 -22.76 -37.97
C THR A 294 -2.13 -23.72 -38.09
N GLU A 295 -1.68 -24.00 -39.32
CA GLU A 295 -0.46 -24.79 -39.51
C GLU A 295 0.77 -24.04 -39.02
N ILE A 296 1.68 -24.76 -38.37
CA ILE A 296 2.96 -24.24 -37.86
C ILE A 296 4.12 -25.00 -38.51
N ASN A 297 5.22 -24.30 -38.78
CA ASN A 297 6.44 -24.92 -39.28
C ASN A 297 7.00 -25.92 -38.26
N VAL A 298 7.46 -27.08 -38.72
CA VAL A 298 8.05 -28.15 -37.89
C VAL A 298 9.21 -27.63 -37.04
N GLN A 299 10.07 -26.77 -37.61
CA GLN A 299 11.21 -26.19 -36.88
C GLN A 299 10.74 -25.29 -35.72
N GLU A 300 9.78 -24.39 -35.97
CA GLU A 300 9.23 -23.47 -34.95
C GLU A 300 8.49 -24.25 -33.86
N LYS A 301 7.76 -25.30 -34.24
CA LYS A 301 7.12 -26.23 -33.28
C LYS A 301 8.16 -26.88 -32.37
N TYR A 302 9.25 -27.39 -32.94
CA TYR A 302 10.30 -28.07 -32.18
C TYR A 302 11.02 -27.11 -31.20
N GLU A 303 11.27 -25.88 -31.61
CA GLU A 303 11.85 -24.84 -30.75
C GLU A 303 10.96 -24.53 -29.54
N LYS A 304 9.64 -24.42 -29.74
CA LYS A 304 8.66 -24.19 -28.66
C LYS A 304 8.61 -25.35 -27.66
N ILE A 305 8.65 -26.58 -28.16
CA ILE A 305 8.71 -27.80 -27.33
C ILE A 305 9.99 -27.82 -26.50
N ILE A 306 11.15 -27.54 -27.12
CA ILE A 306 12.44 -27.49 -26.41
C ILE A 306 12.42 -26.40 -25.34
N ALA A 307 11.91 -25.21 -25.64
CA ALA A 307 11.87 -24.11 -24.69
C ALA A 307 11.11 -24.51 -23.42
N ASN A 308 9.92 -25.11 -23.56
CA ASN A 308 9.15 -25.61 -22.43
C ASN A 308 9.89 -26.73 -21.69
N ARG A 309 10.48 -27.67 -22.43
CA ARG A 309 11.25 -28.79 -21.86
C ARG A 309 12.44 -28.34 -21.01
N LEU A 310 13.20 -27.34 -21.49
CA LEU A 310 14.40 -26.81 -20.81
C LEU A 310 14.09 -26.06 -19.52
N CYS A 311 12.85 -25.62 -19.32
CA CYS A 311 12.39 -25.04 -18.06
C CYS A 311 12.32 -26.07 -16.91
N HIS A 312 12.40 -27.37 -17.20
CA HIS A 312 12.31 -28.45 -16.21
C HIS A 312 13.65 -29.07 -15.87
N ASN A 313 13.89 -29.38 -14.60
CA ASN A 313 15.05 -30.17 -14.20
C ASN A 313 14.88 -31.65 -14.57
N PHE A 314 13.74 -32.27 -14.19
CA PHE A 314 13.47 -33.68 -14.46
C PHE A 314 13.02 -33.93 -15.91
N TYR A 315 12.11 -33.09 -16.40
CA TYR A 315 11.57 -33.21 -17.76
C TYR A 315 12.47 -32.61 -18.85
N ASN A 316 13.68 -32.12 -18.52
CA ASN A 316 14.67 -31.79 -19.55
C ASN A 316 14.96 -33.00 -20.47
N ASN A 317 14.83 -34.22 -19.92
CA ASN A 317 14.94 -35.45 -20.69
C ASN A 317 13.73 -35.63 -21.62
N GLU A 318 14.00 -35.84 -22.91
CA GLU A 318 12.99 -35.99 -23.96
C GLU A 318 11.98 -37.12 -23.69
N THR A 319 12.45 -38.27 -23.22
CA THR A 319 11.59 -39.43 -22.94
C THR A 319 10.64 -39.13 -21.79
N HIS A 320 11.12 -38.50 -20.72
CA HIS A 320 10.28 -38.14 -19.58
C HIS A 320 9.25 -37.08 -19.95
N PHE A 321 9.62 -36.08 -20.76
CA PHE A 321 8.70 -35.05 -21.23
C PHE A 321 7.60 -35.62 -22.13
N TYR A 322 7.95 -36.55 -23.03
CA TYR A 322 6.96 -37.25 -23.84
C TYR A 322 5.99 -38.08 -22.98
N GLN A 323 6.50 -38.81 -21.98
CA GLN A 323 5.67 -39.55 -21.03
C GLN A 323 4.74 -38.63 -20.23
N LEU A 324 5.21 -37.44 -19.84
CA LEU A 324 4.38 -36.42 -19.20
C LEU A 324 3.21 -36.00 -20.09
N ILE A 325 3.49 -35.64 -21.36
CA ILE A 325 2.47 -35.23 -22.32
C ILE A 325 1.43 -36.33 -22.50
N GLU A 326 1.87 -37.58 -22.71
CA GLU A 326 0.94 -38.71 -22.88
C GLU A 326 0.13 -38.99 -21.62
N ARG A 327 0.72 -38.86 -20.43
CA ARG A 327 -0.02 -38.97 -19.16
C ARG A 327 -1.11 -37.89 -19.06
N ILE A 328 -0.80 -36.64 -19.41
CA ILE A 328 -1.76 -35.54 -19.38
C ILE A 328 -2.89 -35.79 -20.39
N LYS A 329 -2.57 -36.16 -21.64
CA LYS A 329 -3.58 -36.44 -22.67
C LYS A 329 -4.54 -37.55 -22.28
N ASN A 330 -4.05 -38.56 -21.56
CA ASN A 330 -4.86 -39.66 -21.06
C ASN A 330 -5.64 -39.30 -19.78
N SER A 331 -5.36 -38.15 -19.16
CA SER A 331 -6.12 -37.62 -18.03
C SER A 331 -7.32 -36.80 -18.53
N ASN A 332 -8.48 -36.94 -17.89
CA ASN A 332 -9.63 -36.08 -18.15
C ASN A 332 -9.57 -34.74 -17.38
N ASN A 333 -8.43 -34.43 -16.78
CA ASN A 333 -8.27 -33.31 -15.84
C ASN A 333 -8.55 -31.95 -16.48
N ILE A 334 -7.97 -31.67 -17.66
CA ILE A 334 -8.15 -30.41 -18.38
C ILE A 334 -9.63 -30.20 -18.75
N GLN A 335 -10.27 -31.25 -19.26
CA GLN A 335 -11.68 -31.23 -19.64
C GLN A 335 -12.58 -30.98 -18.43
N GLU A 336 -12.34 -31.68 -17.31
CA GLU A 336 -13.11 -31.50 -16.07
C GLU A 336 -12.97 -30.06 -15.54
N ARG A 337 -11.75 -29.49 -15.50
CA ARG A 337 -11.55 -28.09 -15.08
C ARG A 337 -12.24 -27.09 -16.02
N PHE A 338 -12.21 -27.36 -17.32
CA PHE A 338 -12.89 -26.52 -18.31
C PHE A 338 -14.40 -26.51 -18.11
N GLU A 339 -15.03 -27.67 -17.90
CA GLU A 339 -16.46 -27.81 -17.63
C GLU A 339 -16.86 -27.14 -16.31
N LEU A 340 -16.01 -27.23 -15.28
CA LEU A 340 -16.27 -26.64 -13.98
C LEU A 340 -16.20 -25.11 -13.95
N LYS A 341 -15.54 -24.45 -14.93
CA LYS A 341 -15.32 -22.99 -14.88
C LYS A 341 -16.64 -22.22 -14.82
N ASP A 342 -17.63 -22.66 -15.60
CA ASP A 342 -18.94 -22.00 -15.75
C ASP A 342 -20.01 -22.64 -14.84
N LYS A 343 -19.64 -23.65 -14.05
CA LYS A 343 -20.58 -24.33 -13.17
C LYS A 343 -21.02 -23.38 -12.06
N LEU A 344 -22.33 -23.16 -12.01
CA LEU A 344 -23.01 -22.41 -10.95
C LEU A 344 -23.74 -23.38 -10.03
N VAL A 345 -23.59 -23.16 -8.73
CA VAL A 345 -24.26 -23.93 -7.67
C VAL A 345 -24.86 -22.94 -6.68
N VAL A 346 -26.06 -23.20 -6.17
CA VAL A 346 -26.60 -22.41 -5.07
C VAL A 346 -25.89 -22.84 -3.80
N TRP A 347 -25.01 -22.00 -3.26
CA TRP A 347 -24.30 -22.32 -2.04
C TRP A 347 -24.15 -21.12 -1.12
N ASN A 348 -24.07 -21.39 0.17
CA ASN A 348 -23.70 -20.44 1.22
C ASN A 348 -22.57 -21.00 2.09
N LEU A 349 -21.92 -20.13 2.85
CA LEU A 349 -20.84 -20.51 3.73
C LEU A 349 -21.02 -19.91 5.12
N GLN A 350 -20.73 -20.69 6.14
CA GLN A 350 -20.69 -20.24 7.53
C GLN A 350 -19.36 -20.67 8.15
N PHE A 351 -18.83 -19.83 9.05
CA PHE A 351 -17.62 -20.18 9.80
C PHE A 351 -17.70 -19.76 11.27
N SER A 352 -17.09 -20.59 12.12
CA SER A 352 -17.07 -20.45 13.58
C SER A 352 -15.65 -20.61 14.12
N GLY A 353 -15.38 -20.12 15.33
CA GLY A 353 -14.06 -20.25 15.98
C GLY A 353 -13.03 -19.17 15.66
N LEU A 354 -13.33 -18.26 14.72
CA LEU A 354 -12.54 -17.06 14.44
C LEU A 354 -13.22 -15.80 14.98
N ASP A 355 -12.42 -14.75 15.20
CA ASP A 355 -12.90 -13.46 15.67
C ASP A 355 -13.95 -12.82 14.72
N LYS A 356 -14.82 -11.98 15.29
CA LYS A 356 -15.95 -11.35 14.59
C LYS A 356 -15.53 -10.33 13.53
N ARG A 357 -14.28 -9.87 13.51
CA ARG A 357 -13.80 -8.83 12.56
C ARG A 357 -13.20 -9.39 11.27
N ASN A 358 -13.55 -10.61 10.91
CA ASN A 358 -13.11 -11.22 9.66
C ASN A 358 -14.17 -11.06 8.57
N TYR A 359 -13.79 -10.45 7.45
CA TYR A 359 -14.52 -10.57 6.20
C TYR A 359 -13.77 -11.48 5.24
N LEU A 360 -14.46 -11.95 4.19
CA LEU A 360 -13.93 -12.93 3.26
C LEU A 360 -13.66 -12.29 1.90
N GLU A 361 -12.54 -12.66 1.29
CA GLU A 361 -12.29 -12.42 -0.13
C GLU A 361 -12.25 -13.77 -0.85
N ILE A 362 -13.18 -13.95 -1.78
CA ILE A 362 -13.32 -15.19 -2.52
C ILE A 362 -12.70 -15.00 -3.90
N THR A 363 -11.84 -15.94 -4.25
CA THR A 363 -11.52 -16.19 -5.65
C THR A 363 -12.31 -17.41 -6.09
N ASP A 364 -13.12 -17.27 -7.13
CA ASP A 364 -13.93 -18.36 -7.66
C ASP A 364 -13.27 -19.07 -8.86
N ASN A 365 -13.93 -20.12 -9.34
CA ASN A 365 -13.46 -20.90 -10.50
C ASN A 365 -13.64 -20.18 -11.84
N TYR A 366 -14.42 -19.09 -11.89
CA TYR A 366 -14.54 -18.23 -13.08
C TYR A 366 -13.48 -17.12 -13.09
N PHE A 367 -12.50 -17.22 -12.18
CA PHE A 367 -11.40 -16.28 -12.00
C PHE A 367 -11.86 -14.89 -11.58
N LYS A 368 -13.05 -14.78 -10.99
CA LYS A 368 -13.54 -13.55 -10.37
C LYS A 368 -13.03 -13.48 -8.94
N TYR A 369 -12.65 -12.28 -8.54
CA TYR A 369 -12.29 -11.95 -7.17
C TYR A 369 -13.34 -11.00 -6.60
N TYR A 370 -13.91 -11.32 -5.45
CA TYR A 370 -14.90 -10.47 -4.79
C TYR A 370 -14.81 -10.57 -3.27
N LYS A 371 -15.23 -9.49 -2.60
CA LYS A 371 -15.26 -9.37 -1.15
C LYS A 371 -16.68 -9.54 -0.67
N ILE A 372 -16.87 -10.26 0.43
CA ILE A 372 -18.18 -10.51 1.02
C ILE A 372 -18.07 -10.55 2.54
N GLU A 373 -19.03 -9.91 3.21
CA GLU A 373 -19.11 -9.94 4.67
C GLU A 373 -19.60 -11.30 5.16
N LYS A 374 -19.32 -11.61 6.42
CA LYS A 374 -19.65 -12.90 7.04
C LYS A 374 -21.16 -13.18 7.02
N GLU A 375 -21.98 -12.16 7.25
CA GLU A 375 -23.44 -12.27 7.24
C GLU A 375 -23.98 -12.50 5.83
N ASP A 376 -23.43 -11.82 4.83
CA ASP A 376 -23.88 -11.90 3.43
C ASP A 376 -23.57 -13.26 2.79
N ILE A 377 -22.42 -13.86 3.12
CA ILE A 377 -22.06 -15.18 2.58
C ILE A 377 -22.85 -16.32 3.25
N ALA A 378 -23.41 -16.07 4.43
CA ALA A 378 -24.30 -17.02 5.10
C ALA A 378 -25.64 -17.17 4.37
N GLU A 379 -26.01 -16.21 3.52
CA GLU A 379 -27.21 -16.29 2.68
C GLU A 379 -26.97 -17.12 1.40
N PRO A 380 -27.89 -18.05 1.05
CA PRO A 380 -27.78 -18.87 -0.16
C PRO A 380 -27.87 -18.02 -1.42
N ALA A 381 -26.91 -18.19 -2.34
CA ALA A 381 -26.99 -17.56 -3.66
C ALA A 381 -26.34 -18.44 -4.73
N LEU A 382 -26.77 -18.23 -5.97
CA LEU A 382 -26.20 -18.88 -7.14
C LEU A 382 -24.81 -18.31 -7.42
N ARG A 383 -23.77 -19.12 -7.22
CA ARG A 383 -22.36 -18.68 -7.26
C ARG A 383 -21.49 -19.74 -7.94
N HIS A 384 -20.36 -19.31 -8.52
CA HIS A 384 -19.31 -20.25 -8.94
C HIS A 384 -18.65 -20.88 -7.71
N LEU A 385 -18.05 -22.05 -7.88
CA LEU A 385 -17.37 -22.74 -6.77
C LEU A 385 -16.13 -21.95 -6.31
N PRO A 386 -15.89 -21.84 -4.99
CA PRO A 386 -14.74 -21.13 -4.46
C PRO A 386 -13.47 -21.96 -4.64
N ARG A 387 -12.44 -21.39 -5.28
CA ARG A 387 -11.11 -22.00 -5.38
C ARG A 387 -10.18 -21.60 -4.26
N LYS A 388 -10.41 -20.39 -3.73
CA LYS A 388 -9.64 -19.81 -2.64
C LYS A 388 -10.52 -18.91 -1.80
N ILE A 389 -10.49 -19.09 -0.49
CA ILE A 389 -11.16 -18.24 0.49
C ILE A 389 -10.08 -17.56 1.32
N THR A 390 -10.02 -16.24 1.26
CA THR A 390 -9.04 -15.42 1.97
C THR A 390 -9.73 -14.74 3.15
N PHE A 391 -9.15 -14.87 4.33
CA PHE A 391 -9.64 -14.23 5.55
C PHE A 391 -8.86 -12.94 5.77
N VAL A 392 -9.59 -11.85 5.91
CA VAL A 392 -9.03 -10.53 6.15
C VAL A 392 -9.57 -9.97 7.46
N TYR A 393 -8.66 -9.71 8.38
CA TYR A 393 -8.97 -9.11 9.66
C TYR A 393 -9.11 -7.60 9.51
N ARG A 394 -10.20 -7.06 10.04
CA ARG A 394 -10.52 -5.62 10.06
C ARG A 394 -10.23 -5.04 11.44
N GLY A 395 -8.96 -4.75 11.69
CA GLY A 395 -8.50 -4.10 12.91
C GLY A 395 -8.15 -2.62 12.69
N SER A 396 -7.04 -2.20 13.29
CA SER A 396 -6.34 -0.94 13.01
C SER A 396 -6.05 -0.74 11.51
N CYS A 397 -5.83 -1.84 10.80
CA CYS A 397 -5.68 -1.91 9.35
C CYS A 397 -6.34 -3.19 8.78
N LEU A 398 -6.45 -3.27 7.46
CA LEU A 398 -6.94 -4.46 6.77
C LEU A 398 -5.79 -5.45 6.57
N LEU A 399 -5.82 -6.58 7.27
CA LEU A 399 -4.76 -7.57 7.26
C LEU A 399 -5.24 -8.90 6.68
N THR A 400 -4.78 -9.23 5.47
CA THR A 400 -4.90 -10.58 4.94
C THR A 400 -3.94 -11.49 5.68
N TRP A 401 -4.47 -12.49 6.39
CA TRP A 401 -3.65 -13.33 7.28
C TRP A 401 -3.79 -14.82 7.03
N MET A 402 -4.87 -15.27 6.38
CA MET A 402 -5.08 -16.69 6.08
C MET A 402 -5.73 -16.89 4.71
N ARG A 403 -5.28 -17.92 4.00
CA ARG A 403 -5.85 -18.37 2.72
C ARG A 403 -6.15 -19.86 2.81
N LEU A 404 -7.39 -20.22 2.51
CA LEU A 404 -7.85 -21.60 2.33
C LEU A 404 -7.91 -21.89 0.84
N HIS A 405 -7.05 -22.79 0.37
CA HIS A 405 -7.02 -23.25 -1.02
C HIS A 405 -7.81 -24.55 -1.15
N ILE A 406 -8.65 -24.66 -2.18
CA ILE A 406 -9.66 -25.71 -2.30
C ILE A 406 -9.48 -26.45 -3.63
N ASN A 407 -9.40 -27.78 -3.58
CA ASN A 407 -9.45 -28.60 -4.80
C ASN A 407 -10.88 -28.65 -5.34
N ILE A 408 -11.15 -27.88 -6.39
CA ILE A 408 -12.50 -27.70 -6.93
C ILE A 408 -13.06 -28.98 -7.57
N GLN A 409 -12.23 -29.79 -8.23
CA GLN A 409 -12.66 -31.07 -8.82
C GLN A 409 -13.18 -32.01 -7.74
N LYS A 410 -12.41 -32.18 -6.65
CA LYS A 410 -12.80 -32.99 -5.49
C LYS A 410 -13.99 -32.41 -4.74
N LEU A 411 -14.03 -31.09 -4.58
CA LEU A 411 -15.17 -30.39 -3.99
C LEU A 411 -16.45 -30.67 -4.81
N ASN A 412 -16.37 -30.56 -6.13
CA ASN A 412 -17.51 -30.79 -7.01
C ASN A 412 -18.02 -32.23 -6.92
N GLN A 413 -17.12 -33.22 -6.90
CA GLN A 413 -17.47 -34.63 -6.71
C GLN A 413 -18.26 -34.84 -5.40
N LYS A 414 -17.82 -34.20 -4.31
CA LYS A 414 -18.52 -34.26 -3.02
C LYS A 414 -19.86 -33.54 -3.03
N ILE A 415 -19.97 -32.41 -3.75
CA ILE A 415 -21.23 -31.71 -3.94
C ILE A 415 -22.25 -32.58 -4.67
N GLU A 416 -21.84 -33.24 -5.76
CA GLU A 416 -22.73 -34.16 -6.50
C GLU A 416 -23.18 -35.35 -5.64
N GLU A 417 -22.28 -35.85 -4.79
CA GLU A 417 -22.59 -36.91 -3.82
C GLU A 417 -23.63 -36.48 -2.76
N VAL A 418 -23.68 -35.20 -2.42
CA VAL A 418 -24.63 -34.61 -1.47
C VAL A 418 -25.96 -34.27 -2.16
N LEU A 419 -25.91 -33.72 -3.38
CA LEU A 419 -27.09 -33.26 -4.11
C LEU A 419 -27.89 -34.39 -4.77
N SER A 420 -27.28 -35.53 -5.11
CA SER A 420 -27.95 -36.67 -5.76
C SER A 420 -29.11 -37.32 -4.98
N ALA A 421 -29.36 -36.89 -3.75
CA ALA A 421 -30.32 -37.49 -2.82
C ALA A 421 -31.64 -36.70 -2.60
N GLY A 422 -31.87 -35.53 -3.23
CA GLY A 422 -33.04 -34.71 -2.91
C GLY A 422 -33.52 -33.71 -3.96
N LEU A 423 -34.56 -32.95 -3.61
CA LEU A 423 -35.25 -31.98 -4.48
C LEU A 423 -34.63 -30.57 -4.46
N GLU A 424 -33.81 -30.25 -3.46
CA GLU A 424 -33.17 -28.93 -3.33
C GLU A 424 -31.72 -28.96 -3.84
N ASN A 425 -31.41 -28.01 -4.73
CA ASN A 425 -30.07 -27.85 -5.31
C ASN A 425 -29.22 -26.84 -4.52
N GLN A 426 -29.26 -26.91 -3.18
CA GLN A 426 -28.53 -26.00 -2.29
C GLN A 426 -27.46 -26.73 -1.47
N VAL A 427 -26.30 -26.09 -1.33
CA VAL A 427 -25.18 -26.60 -0.53
C VAL A 427 -24.75 -25.59 0.54
N LEU A 428 -24.57 -26.04 1.78
CA LEU A 428 -23.96 -25.27 2.85
C LEU A 428 -22.53 -25.74 3.08
N PHE A 429 -21.58 -24.81 3.01
CA PHE A 429 -20.20 -24.99 3.46
C PHE A 429 -20.06 -24.52 4.91
N SER A 430 -19.63 -25.39 5.81
CA SER A 430 -19.36 -25.04 7.21
C SER A 430 -17.87 -25.19 7.49
N LEU A 431 -17.24 -24.09 7.91
CA LEU A 431 -15.83 -24.02 8.31
C LEU A 431 -15.73 -23.83 9.83
N ASP A 432 -15.48 -24.91 10.56
CA ASP A 432 -15.40 -24.90 12.01
C ASP A 432 -13.94 -24.95 12.47
N PHE A 433 -13.42 -23.81 12.95
CA PHE A 433 -12.07 -23.70 13.49
C PHE A 433 -12.08 -24.06 14.99
N LYS A 434 -11.35 -25.12 15.37
CA LYS A 434 -11.31 -25.59 16.77
C LYS A 434 -10.30 -24.84 17.64
N ASP A 435 -9.37 -24.15 17.01
CA ASP A 435 -8.34 -23.35 17.66
C ASP A 435 -8.31 -21.92 17.11
N ALA A 436 -7.93 -20.97 17.96
CA ALA A 436 -7.78 -19.57 17.57
C ALA A 436 -6.58 -19.32 16.64
N ALA A 437 -5.67 -20.28 16.47
CA ALA A 437 -4.59 -20.20 15.49
C ALA A 437 -5.02 -20.70 14.10
N ALA A 438 -6.27 -21.15 13.94
CA ALA A 438 -6.86 -21.61 12.70
C ALA A 438 -6.12 -22.79 12.04
N LYS A 439 -5.44 -23.62 12.84
CA LYS A 439 -4.68 -24.80 12.36
C LYS A 439 -5.52 -26.07 12.32
N ASP A 440 -6.57 -26.17 13.14
CA ASP A 440 -7.55 -27.25 13.18
C ASP A 440 -8.89 -26.76 12.62
N LEU A 441 -9.04 -26.88 11.30
CA LEU A 441 -10.27 -26.62 10.57
C LEU A 441 -11.00 -27.92 10.27
N THR A 442 -12.31 -27.95 10.54
CA THR A 442 -13.22 -28.97 10.00
C THR A 442 -14.08 -28.34 8.92
N PHE A 443 -13.86 -28.72 7.66
CA PHE A 443 -14.69 -28.30 6.52
C PHE A 443 -15.76 -29.36 6.24
N THR A 444 -17.02 -28.98 6.44
CA THR A 444 -18.18 -29.81 6.13
C THR A 444 -18.99 -29.27 4.95
N ILE A 445 -19.46 -30.16 4.08
CA ILE A 445 -20.41 -29.91 3.01
C ILE A 445 -21.75 -30.54 3.40
N SER A 446 -22.83 -29.76 3.41
CA SER A 446 -24.17 -30.23 3.76
C SER A 446 -25.21 -29.88 2.69
N GLY A 447 -26.17 -30.77 2.44
CA GLY A 447 -27.28 -30.56 1.51
C GLY A 447 -28.19 -31.80 1.46
N ASN A 448 -29.50 -31.62 1.18
CA ASN A 448 -30.48 -32.71 1.12
C ASN A 448 -30.39 -33.71 2.30
N ASP A 449 -30.33 -33.20 3.53
CA ASP A 449 -30.15 -33.95 4.79
C ASP A 449 -28.86 -34.80 4.91
N LYS A 450 -27.96 -34.72 3.92
CA LYS A 450 -26.65 -35.38 3.92
C LYS A 450 -25.56 -34.40 4.35
N LYS A 451 -24.61 -34.91 5.14
CA LYS A 451 -23.46 -34.15 5.67
C LYS A 451 -22.18 -34.94 5.42
N LEU A 452 -21.21 -34.34 4.72
CA LEU A 452 -19.93 -34.96 4.38
C LEU A 452 -18.76 -34.06 4.82
N ILE A 453 -17.71 -34.67 5.37
CA ILE A 453 -16.45 -33.98 5.65
C ILE A 453 -15.64 -33.89 4.35
N PHE A 454 -15.14 -32.70 4.06
CA PHE A 454 -14.25 -32.43 2.94
C PHE A 454 -12.82 -32.20 3.44
N THR A 455 -11.86 -32.88 2.82
CA THR A 455 -10.46 -32.91 3.27
C THR A 455 -9.46 -32.44 2.22
N ASP A 456 -9.86 -32.28 0.95
CA ASP A 456 -8.98 -31.84 -0.13
C ASP A 456 -8.84 -30.30 -0.16
N TRP A 457 -8.34 -29.74 0.94
CA TRP A 457 -8.04 -28.32 1.11
C TRP A 457 -6.70 -28.14 1.84
N GLU A 458 -6.08 -26.99 1.63
CA GLU A 458 -4.83 -26.61 2.28
C GLU A 458 -4.91 -25.18 2.81
N ILE A 459 -4.34 -24.95 3.98
CA ILE A 459 -4.30 -23.63 4.63
C ILE A 459 -2.90 -23.03 4.53
N GLU A 460 -2.86 -21.75 4.20
CA GLU A 460 -1.69 -20.90 4.25
C GLU A 460 -1.96 -19.78 5.27
N ILE A 461 -1.09 -19.64 6.28
CA ILE A 461 -1.18 -18.60 7.32
C ILE A 461 0.06 -17.72 7.22
N ASP A 462 -0.18 -16.40 7.13
CA ASP A 462 0.86 -15.40 7.32
C ASP A 462 1.07 -15.21 8.84
N GLU A 463 2.06 -15.92 9.38
CA GLU A 463 2.36 -15.93 10.83
C GLU A 463 2.74 -14.53 11.36
N TYR A 464 3.32 -13.67 10.52
CA TYR A 464 3.64 -12.30 10.90
C TYR A 464 2.36 -11.48 11.08
N ARG A 465 1.45 -11.53 10.11
CA ARG A 465 0.14 -10.85 10.21
C ARG A 465 -0.72 -11.43 11.31
N LYS A 466 -0.71 -12.74 11.51
CA LYS A 466 -1.44 -13.39 12.60
C LYS A 466 -0.96 -12.89 13.96
N LYS A 467 0.35 -12.72 14.13
CA LYS A 467 0.92 -12.17 15.37
C LYS A 467 0.45 -10.73 15.63
N GLU A 468 0.44 -9.87 14.62
CA GLU A 468 -0.09 -8.49 14.74
C GLU A 468 -1.56 -8.50 15.18
N ILE A 469 -2.36 -9.40 14.61
CA ILE A 469 -3.77 -9.57 14.97
C ILE A 469 -3.93 -10.03 16.43
N ASP A 470 -3.13 -11.02 16.85
CA ASP A 470 -3.19 -11.56 18.21
C ASP A 470 -2.78 -10.53 19.27
N GLU A 471 -1.78 -9.72 18.98
CA GLU A 471 -1.36 -8.59 19.83
C GLU A 471 -2.48 -7.54 19.95
N GLU A 472 -3.07 -7.13 18.82
CA GLU A 472 -4.19 -6.16 18.80
C GLU A 472 -5.41 -6.67 19.58
N GLN A 473 -5.79 -7.94 19.38
CA GLN A 473 -6.91 -8.56 20.09
C GLN A 473 -6.62 -8.68 21.60
N LEU A 474 -5.38 -8.97 21.98
CA LEU A 474 -4.99 -9.06 23.39
C LEU A 474 -5.09 -7.70 24.07
N GLU A 475 -4.61 -6.65 23.42
CA GLU A 475 -4.70 -5.26 23.92
C GLU A 475 -6.17 -4.83 24.06
N GLU A 476 -7.00 -5.08 23.05
CA GLU A 476 -8.42 -4.72 23.07
C GLU A 476 -9.18 -5.47 24.18
N ASN A 477 -8.95 -6.78 24.31
CA ASN A 477 -9.56 -7.57 25.37
C ASN A 477 -9.11 -7.10 26.77
N ALA A 478 -7.84 -6.71 26.93
CA ALA A 478 -7.34 -6.15 28.17
C ALA A 478 -8.03 -4.81 28.49
N ASP A 479 -8.18 -3.94 27.50
CA ASP A 479 -8.88 -2.65 27.63
C ASP A 479 -10.35 -2.80 27.98
N GLU A 480 -11.08 -3.68 27.30
CA GLU A 480 -12.49 -3.97 27.61
C GLU A 480 -12.64 -4.50 29.04
N LYS A 481 -11.77 -5.42 29.45
CA LYS A 481 -11.76 -5.98 30.80
C LYS A 481 -11.47 -4.90 31.86
N LYS A 482 -10.49 -4.02 31.64
CA LYS A 482 -10.20 -2.88 32.54
C LYS A 482 -11.41 -1.95 32.67
N ARG A 483 -12.06 -1.60 31.56
CA ARG A 483 -13.25 -0.71 31.56
C ARG A 483 -14.46 -1.35 32.25
N ALA A 484 -14.68 -2.65 32.04
CA ALA A 484 -15.74 -3.39 32.73
C ALA A 484 -15.52 -3.43 34.25
N LEU A 485 -14.30 -3.77 34.68
CA LEU A 485 -13.93 -3.77 36.10
C LEU A 485 -14.02 -2.37 36.72
N LEU A 486 -13.65 -1.32 35.98
CA LEU A 486 -13.77 0.06 36.45
C LEU A 486 -15.23 0.44 36.70
N ARG A 487 -16.13 0.09 35.78
CA ARG A 487 -17.58 0.32 35.92
C ARG A 487 -18.13 -0.39 37.16
N GLU A 488 -17.84 -1.68 37.31
CA GLU A 488 -18.22 -2.45 38.50
C GLU A 488 -17.64 -1.86 39.79
N GLY A 489 -16.39 -1.38 39.74
CA GLY A 489 -15.73 -0.71 40.85
C GLY A 489 -16.48 0.53 41.32
N TRP A 490 -16.93 1.38 40.39
CA TRP A 490 -17.75 2.55 40.71
C TRP A 490 -19.13 2.18 41.25
N ASP A 491 -19.81 1.20 40.65
CA ASP A 491 -21.11 0.72 41.14
C ASP A 491 -21.01 0.24 42.60
N LEU A 492 -19.93 -0.46 42.95
CA LEU A 492 -19.66 -0.91 44.31
C LEU A 492 -19.34 0.27 45.26
N VAL A 493 -18.63 1.30 44.80
CA VAL A 493 -18.41 2.53 45.58
C VAL A 493 -19.75 3.21 45.88
N PHE A 494 -20.64 3.35 44.89
CA PHE A 494 -21.98 3.93 45.10
C PHE A 494 -22.85 3.08 46.03
N ALA A 495 -22.71 1.75 45.98
CA ALA A 495 -23.33 0.82 46.91
C ALA A 495 -22.67 0.78 48.30
N LYS A 496 -21.62 1.58 48.54
CA LYS A 496 -20.81 1.62 49.79
C LYS A 496 -20.10 0.31 50.13
N LYS A 497 -19.89 -0.58 49.16
CA LYS A 497 -19.18 -1.86 49.28
C LYS A 497 -17.68 -1.71 49.00
N TYR A 498 -16.99 -0.95 49.83
CA TYR A 498 -15.62 -0.50 49.54
C TYR A 498 -14.58 -1.63 49.45
N ASN A 499 -14.71 -2.70 50.25
CA ASN A 499 -13.79 -3.84 50.19
C ASN A 499 -13.89 -4.59 48.85
N GLU A 500 -15.09 -4.70 48.28
CA GLU A 500 -15.29 -5.31 46.96
C GLU A 500 -14.78 -4.38 45.85
N ALA A 501 -15.04 -3.07 45.98
CA ALA A 501 -14.51 -2.07 45.04
C ALA A 501 -12.97 -2.07 45.01
N GLN A 502 -12.30 -2.18 46.16
CA GLN A 502 -10.84 -2.28 46.23
C GLN A 502 -10.32 -3.52 45.51
N LYS A 503 -11.02 -4.66 45.60
CA LYS A 503 -10.65 -5.87 44.85
C LYS A 503 -10.72 -5.63 43.34
N LYS A 504 -11.75 -4.92 42.85
CA LYS A 504 -11.86 -4.55 41.43
C LYS A 504 -10.75 -3.60 41.02
N CYS A 505 -10.46 -2.58 41.83
CA CYS A 505 -9.34 -1.66 41.60
C CYS A 505 -8.00 -2.40 41.50
N ASN A 506 -7.71 -3.30 42.44
CA ASN A 506 -6.49 -4.12 42.42
C ASN A 506 -6.42 -5.02 41.19
N ALA A 507 -7.57 -5.58 40.75
CA ALA A 507 -7.62 -6.38 39.54
C ALA A 507 -7.32 -5.56 38.28
N ILE A 508 -7.74 -4.29 38.22
CA ILE A 508 -7.40 -3.38 37.11
C ILE A 508 -5.89 -3.11 37.11
N LEU A 509 -5.32 -2.75 38.26
CA LEU A 509 -3.90 -2.44 38.40
C LEU A 509 -2.99 -3.66 38.18
N ALA A 510 -3.51 -4.88 38.36
CA ALA A 510 -2.81 -6.11 38.01
C ALA A 510 -2.77 -6.37 36.49
N ILE A 511 -3.74 -5.85 35.73
CA ILE A 511 -3.75 -5.90 34.26
C ILE A 511 -2.87 -4.78 33.71
N ASP A 512 -3.02 -3.57 34.25
CA ASP A 512 -2.34 -2.37 33.79
C ASP A 512 -2.04 -1.44 34.98
N PRO A 513 -0.78 -1.44 35.45
CA PRO A 513 -0.33 -0.58 36.54
C PRO A 513 -0.31 0.92 36.22
N GLU A 514 -0.53 1.32 34.96
CA GLU A 514 -0.54 2.71 34.51
C GLU A 514 -1.96 3.20 34.20
N PHE A 515 -2.98 2.38 34.41
CA PHE A 515 -4.37 2.74 34.14
C PHE A 515 -4.86 3.83 35.12
N ALA A 516 -4.73 5.11 34.71
CA ALA A 516 -4.95 6.28 35.56
C ALA A 516 -6.33 6.28 36.26
N SER A 517 -7.38 5.80 35.59
CA SER A 517 -8.74 5.75 36.14
C SER A 517 -8.86 4.82 37.36
N ALA A 518 -8.02 3.78 37.46
CA ALA A 518 -7.98 2.95 38.65
C ALA A 518 -7.45 3.72 39.86
N TYR A 519 -6.43 4.56 39.68
CA TYR A 519 -5.91 5.42 40.75
C TYR A 519 -6.92 6.47 41.21
N PHE A 520 -7.74 7.01 40.30
CA PHE A 520 -8.86 7.88 40.68
C PHE A 520 -9.91 7.13 41.53
N LEU A 521 -10.26 5.91 41.14
CA LEU A 521 -11.14 5.04 41.91
C LEU A 521 -10.53 4.71 43.30
N GLU A 522 -9.25 4.35 43.35
CA GLU A 522 -8.52 4.05 44.58
C GLU A 522 -8.52 5.25 45.54
N THR A 523 -8.27 6.45 45.01
CA THR A 523 -8.29 7.70 45.79
C THR A 523 -9.65 7.88 46.48
N ARG A 524 -10.76 7.64 45.78
CA ARG A 524 -12.12 7.71 46.37
C ARG A 524 -12.34 6.64 47.43
N ILE A 525 -11.92 5.40 47.18
CA ILE A 525 -12.06 4.29 48.13
C ILE A 525 -11.27 4.60 49.41
N LEU A 526 -10.04 5.08 49.28
CA LEU A 526 -9.17 5.44 50.40
C LEU A 526 -9.81 6.53 51.27
N TRP A 527 -10.35 7.57 50.65
CA TRP A 527 -11.04 8.63 51.39
C TRP A 527 -12.25 8.10 52.17
N TYR A 528 -13.08 7.25 51.56
CA TYR A 528 -14.27 6.70 52.24
C TYR A 528 -13.96 5.66 53.31
N THR A 529 -12.80 5.00 53.26
CA THR A 529 -12.45 3.91 54.19
C THR A 529 -11.49 4.33 55.30
N GLN A 530 -10.55 5.23 55.01
CA GLN A 530 -9.49 5.65 55.94
C GLN A 530 -9.52 7.13 56.30
N GLY A 531 -10.38 7.93 55.65
CA GLY A 531 -10.59 9.34 55.98
C GLY A 531 -9.57 10.28 55.35
N PHE A 532 -9.64 11.55 55.78
CA PHE A 532 -8.88 12.68 55.20
C PHE A 532 -7.36 12.45 55.23
N GLU A 533 -6.77 12.24 56.41
CA GLU A 533 -5.31 12.20 56.58
C GLU A 533 -4.62 11.13 55.73
N ALA A 534 -5.21 9.93 55.70
CA ALA A 534 -4.68 8.82 54.90
C ALA A 534 -4.75 9.11 53.39
N CYS A 535 -5.82 9.74 52.92
CA CYS A 535 -5.96 10.11 51.51
C CYS A 535 -5.07 11.30 51.14
N TYR A 536 -5.02 12.34 51.97
CA TYR A 536 -4.29 13.58 51.71
C TYR A 536 -2.77 13.39 51.75
N SER A 537 -2.27 12.49 52.60
CA SER A 537 -0.85 12.13 52.64
C SER A 537 -0.35 11.44 51.36
N LYS A 538 -1.23 10.77 50.60
CA LYS A 538 -0.89 10.09 49.34
C LYS A 538 -1.08 10.94 48.07
N ARG A 539 -1.39 12.22 48.18
CA ARG A 539 -1.70 13.08 47.01
C ARG A 539 -0.63 13.07 45.91
N GLU A 540 0.65 13.21 46.27
CA GLU A 540 1.76 13.25 45.30
C GLU A 540 1.90 11.91 44.56
N TYR A 541 1.61 10.81 45.26
CA TYR A 541 1.57 9.48 44.66
C TYR A 541 0.49 9.39 43.58
N TYR A 542 -0.74 9.85 43.87
CA TYR A 542 -1.82 9.79 42.89
C TYR A 542 -1.67 10.80 41.74
N PHE A 543 -1.07 11.97 41.99
CA PHE A 543 -0.74 12.91 40.91
C PHE A 543 0.29 12.32 39.95
N SER A 544 1.41 11.81 40.47
CA SER A 544 2.45 11.18 39.62
C SER A 544 1.92 9.97 38.85
N LYS A 545 1.02 9.17 39.44
CA LYS A 545 0.40 8.01 38.79
C LYS A 545 -0.63 8.32 37.71
N THR A 546 -1.03 9.58 37.57
CA THR A 546 -2.06 9.98 36.59
C THR A 546 -1.61 11.11 35.66
N GLU A 547 -0.38 11.59 35.80
CA GLU A 547 0.16 12.75 35.07
C GLU A 547 0.14 12.56 33.54
N HIS A 548 0.31 11.32 33.06
CA HIS A 548 0.25 10.96 31.64
C HIS A 548 -1.15 11.02 31.03
N GLU A 549 -2.20 11.10 31.85
CA GLU A 549 -3.61 11.15 31.44
C GLU A 549 -4.29 12.42 31.99
N PRO A 550 -4.14 13.59 31.31
CA PRO A 550 -4.58 14.89 31.83
C PRO A 550 -6.06 14.92 32.27
N THR A 551 -6.94 14.25 31.53
CA THR A 551 -8.36 14.17 31.86
C THR A 551 -8.57 13.53 33.22
N VAL A 552 -7.91 12.40 33.51
CA VAL A 552 -8.03 11.73 34.82
C VAL A 552 -7.30 12.50 35.91
N ASN A 553 -6.13 13.04 35.60
CA ASN A 553 -5.37 13.86 36.53
C ASN A 553 -6.20 15.05 37.05
N SER A 554 -6.94 15.72 36.17
CA SER A 554 -7.86 16.81 36.55
C SER A 554 -8.96 16.35 37.51
N LEU A 555 -9.49 15.12 37.35
CA LEU A 555 -10.47 14.54 38.27
C LEU A 555 -9.87 14.27 39.65
N ILE A 556 -8.59 13.88 39.74
CA ILE A 556 -7.89 13.70 41.01
C ILE A 556 -7.68 15.04 41.72
N TYR A 557 -7.25 16.09 41.00
CA TYR A 557 -7.17 17.45 41.56
C TYR A 557 -8.52 17.91 42.11
N ASN A 558 -9.58 17.76 41.32
CA ASN A 558 -10.93 18.07 41.77
C ASN A 558 -11.33 17.25 43.01
N ASN A 559 -10.97 15.96 43.08
CA ASN A 559 -11.25 15.11 44.23
C ASN A 559 -10.56 15.64 45.51
N TYR A 560 -9.29 16.04 45.42
CA TYR A 560 -8.58 16.64 46.54
C TYR A 560 -9.15 18.00 46.96
N GLY A 561 -9.66 18.79 46.02
CA GLY A 561 -10.48 19.97 46.31
C GLY A 561 -11.72 19.59 47.14
N CYS A 562 -12.53 18.65 46.67
CA CYS A 562 -13.72 18.18 47.41
C CYS A 562 -13.37 17.61 48.80
N ILE A 563 -12.22 16.94 48.95
CA ILE A 563 -11.73 16.43 50.22
C ILE A 563 -11.43 17.58 51.19
N LEU A 564 -10.74 18.63 50.74
CA LEU A 564 -10.45 19.81 51.54
C LEU A 564 -11.69 20.64 51.88
N ASP A 565 -12.64 20.73 50.94
CA ASP A 565 -13.95 21.35 51.17
C ASP A 565 -14.70 20.67 52.33
N ARG A 566 -14.71 19.33 52.36
CA ARG A 566 -15.34 18.59 53.47
C ARG A 566 -14.67 18.83 54.83
N GLU A 567 -13.37 19.14 54.84
CA GLU A 567 -12.64 19.54 56.05
C GLU A 567 -12.72 21.06 56.33
N LEU A 568 -13.58 21.80 55.61
CA LEU A 568 -13.77 23.24 55.74
C LEU A 568 -12.53 24.08 55.39
N ARG A 569 -11.55 23.51 54.67
CA ARG A 569 -10.30 24.15 54.24
C ARG A 569 -10.46 24.81 52.87
N TYR A 570 -11.44 25.72 52.76
CA TYR A 570 -11.89 26.28 51.48
C TYR A 570 -10.79 27.01 50.70
N GLN A 571 -9.91 27.74 51.39
CA GLN A 571 -8.84 28.50 50.74
C GLN A 571 -7.83 27.58 50.03
N GLU A 572 -7.52 26.43 50.64
CA GLU A 572 -6.63 25.43 50.03
C GLU A 572 -7.35 24.68 48.91
N SER A 573 -8.64 24.39 49.08
CA SER A 573 -9.47 23.74 48.05
C SER A 573 -9.48 24.49 46.72
N ILE A 574 -9.48 25.83 46.75
CA ILE A 574 -9.45 26.68 45.55
C ILE A 574 -8.28 26.30 44.64
N VAL A 575 -7.08 26.14 45.20
CA VAL A 575 -5.86 25.84 44.44
C VAL A 575 -6.01 24.55 43.63
N TYR A 576 -6.66 23.54 44.20
CA TYR A 576 -6.90 22.26 43.54
C TYR A 576 -7.97 22.36 42.44
N PHE A 577 -9.06 23.11 42.66
CA PHE A 577 -10.05 23.35 41.60
C PHE A 577 -9.50 24.20 40.46
N GLU A 578 -8.70 25.22 40.75
CA GLU A 578 -7.99 26.01 39.74
C GLU A 578 -7.07 25.14 38.90
N LYS A 579 -6.30 24.23 39.53
CA LYS A 579 -5.44 23.29 38.81
C LYS A 579 -6.25 22.30 37.95
N ALA A 580 -7.38 21.79 38.45
CA ALA A 580 -8.27 20.93 37.66
C ALA A 580 -8.81 21.63 36.42
N ILE A 581 -9.19 22.91 36.54
CA ILE A 581 -9.66 23.76 35.42
C ILE A 581 -8.52 24.07 34.44
N GLU A 582 -7.30 24.31 34.93
CA GLU A 582 -6.13 24.54 34.08
C GLU A 582 -5.84 23.32 33.20
N ILE A 583 -5.91 22.11 33.78
CA ILE A 583 -5.63 20.86 33.08
C ILE A 583 -6.77 20.48 32.12
N ASN A 584 -8.02 20.61 32.57
CA ASN A 584 -9.20 20.30 31.77
C ASN A 584 -10.23 21.44 31.84
N PRO A 585 -10.10 22.47 30.98
CA PRO A 585 -10.96 23.65 31.02
C PRO A 585 -12.39 23.42 30.50
N LYS A 586 -12.67 22.22 29.97
CA LYS A 586 -13.97 21.88 29.37
C LYS A 586 -14.94 21.22 30.35
N GLU A 587 -14.49 20.86 31.53
CA GLU A 587 -15.29 20.15 32.52
C GLU A 587 -15.97 21.15 33.49
N PRO A 588 -17.28 21.41 33.33
CA PRO A 588 -17.93 22.52 34.02
C PRO A 588 -18.18 22.27 35.51
N ILE A 589 -18.15 21.02 35.98
CA ILE A 589 -18.27 20.73 37.42
C ILE A 589 -17.11 21.36 38.21
N PHE A 590 -15.89 21.43 37.64
CA PHE A 590 -14.74 22.03 38.32
C PHE A 590 -14.94 23.53 38.54
N VAL A 591 -15.53 24.21 37.56
CA VAL A 591 -15.88 25.64 37.63
C VAL A 591 -16.99 25.87 38.66
N CYS A 592 -17.99 24.97 38.71
CA CYS A 592 -19.04 25.03 39.73
C CYS A 592 -18.44 24.88 41.15
N ASN A 593 -17.56 23.90 41.35
CA ASN A 593 -16.92 23.66 42.64
C ASN A 593 -16.05 24.86 43.07
N LEU A 594 -15.34 25.50 42.14
CA LEU A 594 -14.63 26.75 42.41
C LEU A 594 -15.58 27.89 42.82
N GLY A 595 -16.71 28.04 42.12
CA GLY A 595 -17.76 29.00 42.47
C GLY A 595 -18.35 28.76 43.86
N GLU A 596 -18.55 27.49 44.23
CA GLU A 596 -18.99 27.09 45.57
C GLU A 596 -17.96 27.44 46.65
N MET A 597 -16.66 27.31 46.38
CA MET A 597 -15.63 27.68 47.36
C MET A 597 -15.65 29.19 47.64
N TYR A 598 -15.75 30.01 46.59
CA TYR A 598 -15.90 31.47 46.77
C TYR A 598 -17.20 31.84 47.49
N TYR A 599 -18.28 31.09 47.24
CA TYR A 599 -19.54 31.28 47.94
C TYR A 599 -19.39 31.01 49.44
N LYS A 600 -18.79 29.86 49.81
CA LYS A 600 -18.48 29.48 51.20
C LYS A 600 -17.52 30.45 51.90
N LEU A 601 -16.59 31.06 51.16
CA LEU A 601 -15.67 32.11 51.65
C LEU A 601 -16.29 33.51 51.71
N LYS A 602 -17.57 33.67 51.34
CA LYS A 602 -18.29 34.95 51.31
C LYS A 602 -17.64 35.97 50.36
N GLU A 603 -17.16 35.51 49.21
CA GLU A 603 -16.64 36.33 48.11
C GLU A 603 -17.66 36.41 46.94
N PRO A 604 -18.73 37.23 47.07
CA PRO A 604 -19.90 37.16 46.18
C PRO A 604 -19.57 37.45 44.71
N ALA A 605 -18.65 38.37 44.45
CA ALA A 605 -18.27 38.75 43.09
C ALA A 605 -17.61 37.59 42.34
N LYS A 606 -16.72 36.83 43.01
CA LYS A 606 -16.04 35.68 42.39
C LYS A 606 -16.97 34.48 42.28
N ALA A 607 -17.77 34.21 43.33
CA ALA A 607 -18.77 33.15 43.32
C ALA A 607 -19.75 33.30 42.14
N LEU A 608 -20.33 34.49 41.98
CA LEU A 608 -21.27 34.79 40.90
C LEU A 608 -20.62 34.68 39.52
N LYS A 609 -19.35 35.07 39.39
CA LYS A 609 -18.60 34.99 38.13
C LYS A 609 -18.43 33.54 37.69
N GLU A 610 -17.90 32.69 38.56
CA GLU A 610 -17.64 31.28 38.20
C GLU A 610 -18.96 30.49 38.08
N ALA A 611 -20.00 30.79 38.88
CA ALA A 611 -21.33 30.22 38.69
C ALA A 611 -21.92 30.53 37.30
N ARG A 612 -21.85 31.79 36.84
CA ARG A 612 -22.28 32.15 35.47
C ARG A 612 -21.48 31.39 34.42
N ARG A 613 -20.18 31.23 34.62
CA ARG A 613 -19.31 30.47 33.72
C ARG A 613 -19.72 29.00 33.66
N ALA A 614 -19.93 28.34 34.81
CA ALA A 614 -20.40 26.95 34.86
C ALA A 614 -21.76 26.77 34.16
N LYS A 615 -22.71 27.70 34.37
CA LYS A 615 -24.02 27.69 33.70
C LYS A 615 -23.90 27.88 32.17
N MET A 616 -23.02 28.78 31.72
CA MET A 616 -22.74 28.97 30.29
C MET A 616 -22.12 27.73 29.63
N MET A 617 -21.39 26.93 30.40
CA MET A 617 -20.85 25.64 29.95
C MET A 617 -21.88 24.49 30.04
N GLY A 618 -23.13 24.78 30.40
CA GLY A 618 -24.23 23.80 30.42
C GLY A 618 -24.37 22.99 31.70
N TYR A 619 -23.66 23.34 32.79
CA TYR A 619 -23.81 22.65 34.06
C TYR A 619 -25.01 23.16 34.87
N ASP A 620 -25.65 22.25 35.61
CA ASP A 620 -26.79 22.55 36.47
C ASP A 620 -26.69 21.77 37.77
N SER A 621 -26.85 22.45 38.90
CA SER A 621 -26.89 21.86 40.24
C SER A 621 -27.62 22.78 41.21
N ASP A 622 -28.10 22.24 42.33
CA ASP A 622 -28.82 23.02 43.34
C ASP A 622 -27.95 24.17 43.88
N ILE A 623 -26.69 23.87 44.22
CA ILE A 623 -25.74 24.88 44.72
C ILE A 623 -25.45 25.95 43.67
N LEU A 624 -25.33 25.58 42.39
CA LEU A 624 -25.13 26.53 41.31
C LEU A 624 -26.33 27.49 41.21
N ASN A 625 -27.54 26.94 41.23
CA ASN A 625 -28.77 27.72 41.14
C ASN A 625 -28.97 28.61 42.37
N GLU A 626 -28.58 28.15 43.56
CA GLU A 626 -28.55 28.95 44.79
C GLU A 626 -27.62 30.16 44.65
N ILE A 627 -26.36 29.95 44.25
CA ILE A 627 -25.36 31.02 44.04
C ILE A 627 -25.87 32.06 43.01
N LEU A 628 -26.53 31.61 41.95
CA LEU A 628 -27.10 32.50 40.93
C LEU A 628 -28.30 33.29 41.48
N ALA A 629 -29.18 32.66 42.24
CA ALA A 629 -30.39 33.27 42.79
C ALA A 629 -30.08 34.36 43.83
N ASN A 630 -29.14 34.09 44.75
CA ASN A 630 -28.73 35.04 45.79
C ASN A 630 -27.60 35.99 45.35
N LYS A 631 -27.20 35.93 44.09
CA LYS A 631 -26.12 36.75 43.51
C LYS A 631 -24.78 36.59 44.24
N GLY A 632 -24.48 35.37 44.69
CA GLY A 632 -23.27 34.99 45.40
C GLY A 632 -23.24 35.34 46.89
N LYS A 633 -24.37 35.75 47.48
CA LYS A 633 -24.44 36.15 48.90
C LYS A 633 -25.09 35.06 49.74
N ILE A 634 -24.40 34.61 50.79
CA ILE A 634 -25.00 33.75 51.81
C ILE A 634 -25.92 34.62 52.67
N ASP A 635 -27.24 34.50 52.47
CA ASP A 635 -28.24 35.10 53.36
C ASP A 635 -28.37 34.21 54.60
N LEU A 636 -27.74 34.61 55.71
CA LEU A 636 -27.92 34.02 57.04
C LEU A 636 -29.29 34.45 57.61
N ILE A 637 -30.39 34.06 56.97
CA ILE A 637 -31.73 34.20 57.55
C ILE A 637 -32.27 32.78 57.73
N ASN A 638 -32.22 32.31 58.98
CA ASN A 638 -32.73 31.03 59.51
C ASN A 638 -31.74 29.87 59.65
N GLN A 639 -30.80 29.97 60.60
CA GLN A 639 -30.37 28.80 61.39
C GLN A 639 -30.07 29.25 62.84
N TYR A 640 -31.07 29.10 63.72
CA TYR A 640 -30.94 28.99 65.18
C TYR A 640 -31.56 27.67 65.61
#